data_AF-A0A1C5YJ79-F1
#
_entry.id   AF-A0A1C5YJ79-F1
#
_cell.length_a   1.000
_cell.length_b   1.000
_cell.length_c   1.000
_cell.angle_alpha   90.00
_cell.angle_beta   90.00
_cell.angle_gamma   90.00
#
_symmetry.space_group_name_H-M   'P 1'
#
loop_
_entity.id
_entity.type
_entity.pdbx_description
1 polymer ?
#
loop_
_entity_poly.entity_id
_entity_poly.type
_entity_poly.pdbx_seq_one_letter_code
_entity_poly.pdbx_strand_id
1 'polypeptide(L)'
;MKMLLGALGYDSSIEGYTGANWTVNVIKQAVGIGLDDGNDNFVGSQAVTREEAALYAFNMLNATMVEYDQQNTIVVGDITINTTSSRKDVSNTTDTDGNIGSRDRKMQFAERYFGDLSEHDGDSDAFERPSTTWKLKSKTIGTYADEADATYTSEVKVGEIYSDLGLSDGISKQDVTLYEDGFKTTYSAGDVVRGSRQKVGGDGALLDVYYDEDADTLTLVQVNTYVGKIAAARKATSTRDAYVTLDVSDSFTGPSGTYDTDDFSKDDIVYYTYSYKTGEKCIESMGLAEKVTGTMSTYTTEGSVTVAGTKYNANVKSANSIYNLATTVDRSKDVTVYLDPYGYALYVDADTSVEYAVVLNYTAKAGDFNDTEKAELLFTDGTRKTVEVETNDPVASTFDKVVQSKLSKYDIVSYTVNSDDVYSITRVADAQTGKVGGAFVMKNGSNTFSIVDGNKANVAGGKETHFSDGKTIFLVADTSGSKTTYSVYEGIANMPTIVHNGGDAGYVTVFMDSTTNNDPATVVFIEKNDNMSMSSDNKDVIYVKGSNAGTSYTANLGYYYEYDAFINGEATTVKVSNNSTMQMTSDALIYGPVYNDKGVMTGFEDRVDSTTTSDGSLRYAVGTDSVTNDVIKLGGIPYAYTRDVKVYFVNVDGDLEASSITAIAQDSNDKVFYKVNDDNRLTDVYIKVVDETETVTPGAGVLSATALAKDSSGDLVASVTLTGPAAGAMTFNVTVERYMEATNIWQTAATGTVTVATGNSAGQSAALIANGSLMDGALYRVTATYNGGSVTSGNFTA
;
A
#
# COMPACT_ATOMS: atom_id res chain seq x y z
N MET A 1 34.44 27.34 30.06
CA MET A 1 34.35 28.79 30.39
C MET A 1 35.39 29.29 31.38
N LYS A 2 35.29 29.08 32.70
CA LYS A 2 36.25 29.67 33.67
C LYS A 2 37.73 29.42 33.35
N MET A 3 38.08 28.21 32.92
CA MET A 3 39.46 27.88 32.53
C MET A 3 39.90 28.62 31.24
N LEU A 4 38.99 28.81 30.28
CA LEU A 4 39.27 29.53 29.03
C LEU A 4 39.51 31.01 29.32
N LEU A 5 38.66 31.64 30.15
CA LEU A 5 38.86 33.01 30.62
C LEU A 5 40.20 33.17 31.37
N GLY A 6 40.55 32.22 32.24
CA GLY A 6 41.85 32.24 32.90
C GLY A 6 43.02 32.19 31.92
N ALA A 7 42.91 31.41 30.85
CA ALA A 7 43.94 31.31 29.81
C ALA A 7 44.01 32.55 28.90
N LEU A 8 42.89 33.28 28.72
CA LEU A 8 42.85 34.62 28.11
C LEU A 8 43.46 35.72 29.01
N GLY A 9 43.84 35.39 30.24
CA GLY A 9 44.51 36.30 31.17
C GLY A 9 43.58 36.95 32.20
N TYR A 10 42.29 36.60 32.24
CA TYR A 10 41.37 37.12 33.25
C TYR A 10 41.71 36.59 34.65
N ASP A 11 41.91 37.51 35.60
CA ASP A 11 42.25 37.15 36.98
C ASP A 11 40.99 36.74 37.75
N SER A 12 40.96 35.49 38.22
CA SER A 12 39.80 34.92 38.91
C SER A 12 39.43 35.61 40.23
N SER A 13 40.36 36.30 40.88
CA SER A 13 40.12 37.05 42.11
C SER A 13 39.56 38.44 41.83
N ILE A 14 40.10 39.13 40.81
CA ILE A 14 39.69 40.48 40.42
C ILE A 14 38.31 40.44 39.76
N GLU A 15 38.08 39.47 38.87
CA GLU A 15 36.83 39.34 38.10
C GLU A 15 35.72 38.61 38.88
N GLY A 16 35.99 38.21 40.12
CA GLY A 16 34.99 37.57 40.98
C GLY A 16 34.57 36.19 40.51
N TYR A 17 35.49 35.42 39.89
CA TYR A 17 35.27 34.02 39.50
C TYR A 17 35.46 33.04 40.66
N THR A 18 35.31 33.52 41.90
CA THR A 18 35.34 32.73 43.13
C THR A 18 34.22 33.19 44.09
N GLY A 19 33.88 32.39 45.10
CA GLY A 19 32.80 32.71 46.05
C GLY A 19 31.39 32.41 45.55
N ALA A 20 30.34 32.85 46.26
CA ALA A 20 28.97 32.36 46.07
C ALA A 20 28.33 32.66 44.70
N ASN A 21 28.83 33.65 43.94
CA ASN A 21 28.27 34.11 42.66
C ASN A 21 29.21 33.91 41.45
N TRP A 22 30.24 33.08 41.60
CA TRP A 22 31.31 32.99 40.61
C TRP A 22 30.85 32.55 39.21
N THR A 23 29.87 31.65 39.14
CA THR A 23 29.33 31.13 37.89
C THR A 23 28.69 32.22 37.06
N VAL A 24 27.93 33.14 37.68
CA VAL A 24 27.27 34.26 36.98
C VAL A 24 28.29 35.20 36.36
N ASN A 25 29.38 35.52 37.08
CA ASN A 25 30.42 36.40 36.57
C ASN A 25 31.22 35.75 35.43
N VAL A 26 31.49 34.45 35.53
CA VAL A 26 32.14 33.68 34.46
C VAL A 26 31.28 33.65 33.20
N ILE A 27 29.98 33.34 33.33
CA ILE A 27 29.04 33.30 32.21
C ILE A 27 28.96 34.68 31.56
N LYS A 28 28.73 35.72 32.36
CA LYS A 28 28.63 37.09 31.84
C LYS A 28 29.87 37.52 31.05
N GLN A 29 31.07 37.20 31.54
CA GLN A 29 32.29 37.56 30.83
C GLN A 29 32.51 36.68 29.59
N ALA A 30 32.25 35.37 29.67
CA ALA A 30 32.38 34.47 28.53
C ALA A 30 31.47 34.88 27.36
N VAL A 31 30.20 35.18 27.66
CA VAL A 31 29.23 35.70 26.69
C VAL A 31 29.64 37.08 26.18
N GLY A 32 30.09 37.96 27.06
CA GLY A 32 30.51 39.31 26.69
C GLY A 32 31.73 39.38 25.77
N ILE A 33 32.40 38.27 25.49
CA ILE A 33 33.54 38.19 24.54
C ILE A 33 33.32 37.15 23.44
N GLY A 34 32.10 36.62 23.31
CA GLY A 34 31.75 35.68 22.23
C GLY A 34 32.27 34.24 22.40
N LEU A 35 32.60 33.80 23.64
CA LEU A 35 33.03 32.41 23.82
C LEU A 35 31.93 31.39 23.54
N ASP A 36 30.66 31.79 23.52
CA ASP A 36 29.50 30.96 23.21
C ASP A 36 28.93 31.18 21.80
N ASP A 37 29.56 32.02 20.97
CA ASP A 37 29.14 32.26 19.59
C ASP A 37 29.00 30.92 18.83
N GLY A 38 27.91 30.78 18.07
CA GLY A 38 27.52 29.52 17.43
C GLY A 38 26.74 28.54 18.35
N ASN A 39 26.40 28.92 19.58
CA ASN A 39 25.48 28.17 20.45
C ASN A 39 24.28 29.03 20.91
N ASP A 40 23.27 29.14 20.05
CA ASP A 40 22.04 29.90 20.33
C ASP A 40 21.22 29.38 21.52
N ASN A 41 21.47 28.14 21.94
CA ASN A 41 20.80 27.50 23.08
C ASN A 41 21.68 27.48 24.33
N PHE A 42 22.68 28.35 24.43
CA PHE A 42 23.61 28.35 25.54
C PHE A 42 22.91 28.53 26.89
N VAL A 43 23.02 27.50 27.74
CA VAL A 43 22.58 27.56 29.14
C VAL A 43 23.80 27.50 30.05
N GLY A 44 24.32 28.66 30.43
CA GLY A 44 25.56 28.77 31.21
C GLY A 44 25.60 28.07 32.59
N SER A 45 24.47 27.54 33.06
CA SER A 45 24.38 26.72 34.29
C SER A 45 24.43 25.21 34.06
N GLN A 46 24.33 24.75 32.81
CA GLN A 46 24.37 23.33 32.46
C GLN A 46 25.81 22.82 32.28
N ALA A 47 25.97 21.50 32.31
CA ALA A 47 27.23 20.86 31.98
C ALA A 47 27.47 20.95 30.47
N VAL A 48 28.71 21.30 30.10
CA VAL A 48 29.13 21.47 28.70
C VAL A 48 29.26 20.10 28.03
N THR A 49 28.68 19.94 26.84
CA THR A 49 28.86 18.74 26.00
C THR A 49 30.25 18.69 25.37
N ARG A 50 30.62 17.60 24.68
CA ARG A 50 31.94 17.52 24.04
C ARG A 50 32.03 18.49 22.87
N GLU A 51 30.93 18.65 22.16
CA GLU A 51 30.74 19.51 21.00
C GLU A 51 30.81 20.97 21.42
N GLU A 52 30.09 21.35 22.47
CA GLU A 52 30.16 22.69 23.05
C GLU A 52 31.56 23.00 23.58
N ALA A 53 32.24 22.05 24.23
CA ALA A 53 33.60 22.26 24.71
C ALA A 53 34.59 22.51 23.56
N ALA A 54 34.39 21.86 22.41
CA ALA A 54 35.20 22.07 21.21
C ALA A 54 34.92 23.45 20.60
N LEU A 55 33.64 23.83 20.45
CA LEU A 55 33.22 25.14 19.97
C LEU A 55 33.82 26.27 20.82
N TYR A 56 33.66 26.21 22.14
CA TYR A 56 34.16 27.27 23.02
C TYR A 56 35.68 27.37 23.05
N ALA A 57 36.38 26.24 22.88
CA ALA A 57 37.84 26.22 22.74
C ALA A 57 38.28 26.79 21.40
N PHE A 58 37.49 26.59 20.33
CA PHE A 58 37.71 27.20 19.03
C PHE A 58 37.51 28.72 19.09
N ASN A 59 36.38 29.21 19.60
CA ASN A 59 36.13 30.65 19.74
C ASN A 59 37.19 31.36 20.59
N MET A 60 37.73 30.66 21.61
CA MET A 60 38.83 31.18 22.42
C MET A 60 40.09 31.50 21.62
N LEU A 61 40.36 30.80 20.51
CA LEU A 61 41.53 31.06 19.67
C LEU A 61 41.54 32.50 19.15
N ASN A 62 40.37 33.01 18.79
CA ASN A 62 40.17 34.33 18.19
C ASN A 62 39.87 35.40 19.26
N ALA A 63 39.68 35.01 20.53
CA ALA A 63 39.37 35.93 21.61
C ALA A 63 40.58 36.76 22.05
N THR A 64 40.37 38.06 22.29
CA THR A 64 41.39 38.99 22.78
C THR A 64 41.87 38.63 24.19
N MET A 65 43.17 38.62 24.38
CA MET A 65 43.81 38.44 25.68
C MET A 65 43.84 39.74 26.49
N VAL A 66 43.75 39.62 27.81
CA VAL A 66 43.79 40.73 28.75
C VAL A 66 44.94 40.58 29.75
N GLU A 67 45.40 41.71 30.27
CA GLU A 67 46.36 41.77 31.38
C GLU A 67 45.95 42.85 32.40
N TYR A 68 46.57 42.80 33.58
CA TYR A 68 46.28 43.71 34.69
C TYR A 68 47.56 44.44 35.12
N ASP A 69 47.41 45.70 35.50
CA ASP A 69 48.50 46.45 36.10
C ASP A 69 48.87 45.89 37.48
N GLN A 70 50.15 46.03 37.88
CA GLN A 70 50.67 45.51 39.15
C GLN A 70 49.82 45.95 40.35
N GLN A 71 49.42 44.97 41.16
CA GLN A 71 48.72 45.20 42.41
C GLN A 71 49.71 45.70 43.46
N ASN A 72 49.70 47.00 43.76
CA ASN A 72 50.53 47.57 44.81
C ASN A 72 49.77 47.54 46.14
N THR A 73 50.32 46.82 47.11
CA THR A 73 49.86 46.91 48.50
C THR A 73 50.69 47.99 49.19
N ILE A 74 50.09 49.15 49.43
CA ILE A 74 50.75 50.21 50.21
C ILE A 74 50.31 50.03 51.66
N VAL A 75 51.26 49.63 52.53
CA VAL A 75 51.04 49.53 53.97
C VAL A 75 51.59 50.79 54.64
N VAL A 76 50.72 51.57 55.28
CA VAL A 76 51.11 52.70 56.12
C VAL A 76 50.57 52.48 57.53
N GLY A 77 51.43 52.06 58.45
CA GLY A 77 51.02 51.68 59.81
C GLY A 77 50.07 50.48 59.78
N ASP A 78 48.92 50.58 60.44
CA ASP A 78 47.88 49.53 60.50
C ASP A 78 46.87 49.62 59.33
N ILE A 79 47.08 50.52 58.37
CA ILE A 79 46.18 50.72 57.22
C ILE A 79 46.81 50.12 55.97
N THR A 80 46.10 49.16 55.37
CA THR A 80 46.41 48.58 54.06
C THR A 80 45.58 49.28 52.99
N ILE A 81 46.22 49.97 52.06
CA ILE A 81 45.59 50.52 50.85
C ILE A 81 45.88 49.57 49.69
N ASN A 82 44.83 48.93 49.20
CA ASN A 82 44.88 48.11 47.99
C ASN A 82 44.59 49.00 46.78
N THR A 83 45.52 49.11 45.83
CA THR A 83 45.20 49.70 44.53
C THR A 83 44.36 48.71 43.73
N THR A 84 43.23 49.15 43.18
CA THR A 84 42.42 48.33 42.26
C THR A 84 43.16 48.20 40.93
N SER A 85 43.60 47.00 40.58
CA SER A 85 44.18 46.73 39.26
C SER A 85 43.10 46.87 38.18
N SER A 86 43.37 47.67 37.14
CA SER A 86 42.52 47.79 35.96
C SER A 86 42.91 46.79 34.89
N ARG A 87 41.91 46.16 34.27
CA ARG A 87 42.05 45.29 33.09
C ARG A 87 42.36 46.12 31.85
N LYS A 88 43.26 45.65 30.99
CA LYS A 88 43.50 46.20 29.65
C LYS A 88 43.75 45.09 28.63
N ASP A 89 43.43 45.34 27.36
CA ASP A 89 43.73 44.44 26.26
C ASP A 89 45.25 44.38 26.05
N VAL A 90 45.78 43.18 25.80
CA VAL A 90 47.19 43.00 25.50
C VAL A 90 47.43 43.50 24.07
N SER A 91 48.40 44.40 23.87
CA SER A 91 48.72 44.89 22.54
C SER A 91 49.51 43.86 21.73
N ASN A 92 49.15 43.68 20.46
CA ASN A 92 49.94 42.96 19.47
C ASN A 92 50.61 43.96 18.52
N THR A 93 51.93 44.02 18.55
CA THR A 93 52.74 44.82 17.61
C THR A 93 53.73 43.95 16.86
N THR A 94 53.49 42.63 16.83
CA THR A 94 54.34 41.65 16.18
C THR A 94 53.81 41.29 14.80
N ASP A 95 54.54 40.43 14.08
CA ASP A 95 54.15 39.94 12.75
C ASP A 95 52.97 38.96 12.79
N THR A 96 52.58 38.48 13.97
CA THR A 96 51.39 37.66 14.17
C THR A 96 50.09 38.45 14.22
N ASP A 97 50.13 39.79 14.22
CA ASP A 97 48.93 40.66 14.18
C ASP A 97 48.17 40.47 12.85
N GLY A 98 46.93 40.01 12.96
CA GLY A 98 46.08 39.62 11.84
C GLY A 98 46.45 38.27 11.23
N ASN A 99 47.15 37.40 11.98
CA ASN A 99 47.21 35.98 11.61
C ASN A 99 45.83 35.34 11.73
N ILE A 100 45.02 35.80 12.67
CA ILE A 100 43.69 35.28 12.98
C ILE A 100 42.76 36.50 13.01
N GLY A 101 41.74 36.54 12.15
CA GLY A 101 40.92 37.73 11.93
C GLY A 101 41.69 38.95 11.41
N SER A 102 41.26 40.15 11.80
CA SER A 102 41.76 41.43 11.29
C SER A 102 42.93 42.00 12.10
N ARG A 103 43.73 42.88 11.48
CA ARG A 103 44.84 43.60 12.13
C ARG A 103 44.32 44.71 13.05
N ASP A 104 43.94 44.36 14.26
CA ASP A 104 43.38 45.27 15.25
C ASP A 104 44.39 45.74 16.32
N ARG A 105 45.63 45.24 16.26
CA ARG A 105 46.72 45.47 17.25
C ARG A 105 46.40 44.96 18.64
N LYS A 106 45.47 44.02 18.77
CA LYS A 106 45.15 43.32 20.01
C LYS A 106 45.64 41.89 19.90
N MET A 107 46.21 41.38 20.98
CA MET A 107 46.74 40.03 21.02
C MET A 107 45.60 39.05 21.23
N GLN A 108 45.33 38.22 20.25
CA GLN A 108 44.41 37.09 20.39
C GLN A 108 45.15 35.87 20.95
N PHE A 109 44.42 34.90 21.50
CA PHE A 109 45.04 33.73 22.11
C PHE A 109 45.90 32.93 21.12
N ALA A 110 45.38 32.71 19.91
CA ALA A 110 46.09 31.96 18.88
C ALA A 110 47.30 32.71 18.33
N GLU A 111 47.21 34.02 18.13
CA GLU A 111 48.35 34.83 17.71
C GLU A 111 49.53 34.75 18.70
N ARG A 112 49.25 34.62 20.01
CA ARG A 112 50.28 34.52 21.05
C ARG A 112 50.90 33.12 21.16
N TYR A 113 50.07 32.09 21.19
CA TYR A 113 50.51 30.73 21.53
C TYR A 113 50.63 29.80 20.33
N PHE A 114 50.02 30.15 19.20
CA PHE A 114 49.99 29.41 17.95
C PHE A 114 50.39 30.31 16.77
N GLY A 115 51.48 31.07 16.87
CA GLY A 115 51.90 32.01 15.82
C GLY A 115 52.21 31.41 14.43
N ASP A 116 52.24 30.08 14.31
CA ASP A 116 52.31 29.36 13.04
C ASP A 116 50.92 29.14 12.39
N LEU A 117 49.82 29.37 13.10
CA LEU A 117 48.44 29.24 12.64
C LEU A 117 47.98 30.57 12.03
N SER A 118 47.39 30.53 10.85
CA SER A 118 46.81 31.70 10.19
C SER A 118 45.55 31.39 9.39
N GLU A 119 44.67 32.39 9.30
CA GLU A 119 43.52 32.46 8.41
C GLU A 119 43.90 33.21 7.13
N HIS A 120 43.26 32.84 6.02
CA HIS A 120 43.39 33.49 4.73
C HIS A 120 42.08 33.37 3.98
N ASP A 121 41.77 34.35 3.12
CA ASP A 121 40.69 34.22 2.14
C ASP A 121 40.86 32.91 1.36
N GLY A 122 39.81 32.10 1.37
CA GLY A 122 39.75 30.82 0.70
C GLY A 122 39.20 30.89 -0.71
N ASP A 123 39.47 29.83 -1.47
CA ASP A 123 38.77 29.59 -2.72
C ASP A 123 37.31 29.28 -2.39
N SER A 124 36.38 29.97 -3.06
CA SER A 124 34.95 29.80 -2.85
C SER A 124 34.48 28.36 -3.09
N ASP A 125 33.35 27.98 -2.48
CA ASP A 125 32.75 26.65 -2.67
C ASP A 125 32.14 26.46 -4.08
N ALA A 126 31.47 25.33 -4.32
CA ALA A 126 30.81 25.04 -5.60
C ALA A 126 29.73 26.08 -5.96
N PHE A 127 29.23 26.86 -5.00
CA PHE A 127 28.20 27.89 -5.19
C PHE A 127 28.75 29.32 -5.13
N GLU A 128 30.08 29.48 -5.05
CA GLU A 128 30.77 30.76 -4.93
C GLU A 128 30.53 31.47 -3.57
N ARG A 129 30.26 30.70 -2.49
CA ARG A 129 30.22 31.26 -1.13
C ARG A 129 31.61 31.74 -0.69
N PRO A 130 31.69 32.89 0.02
CA PRO A 130 32.90 33.26 0.75
C PRO A 130 33.37 32.12 1.67
N SER A 131 34.68 32.04 1.86
CA SER A 131 35.28 30.96 2.65
C SER A 131 36.58 31.41 3.29
N THR A 132 36.90 30.77 4.42
CA THR A 132 38.14 30.97 5.16
C THR A 132 39.02 29.72 5.06
N THR A 133 40.27 29.92 4.66
CA THR A 133 41.31 28.88 4.62
C THR A 133 42.23 28.97 5.82
N TRP A 134 42.23 27.91 6.62
CA TRP A 134 43.13 27.77 7.77
C TRP A 134 44.44 27.13 7.34
N LYS A 135 45.56 27.73 7.74
CA LYS A 135 46.92 27.22 7.47
C LYS A 135 47.72 27.07 8.75
N LEU A 136 48.45 25.97 8.84
CA LEU A 136 49.53 25.80 9.81
C LEU A 136 50.86 25.88 9.05
N LYS A 137 51.57 26.99 9.22
CA LYS A 137 52.71 27.39 8.39
C LYS A 137 52.28 27.49 6.93
N SER A 138 52.91 26.70 6.05
CA SER A 138 52.57 26.62 4.63
C SER A 138 51.53 25.55 4.30
N LYS A 139 51.06 24.76 5.28
CA LYS A 139 50.14 23.65 5.03
C LYS A 139 48.70 24.07 5.28
N THR A 140 47.87 23.98 4.24
CA THR A 140 46.42 24.10 4.36
C THR A 140 45.87 22.98 5.26
N ILE A 141 45.13 23.39 6.29
CA ILE A 141 44.38 22.52 7.18
C ILE A 141 43.05 22.18 6.51
N GLY A 142 42.35 23.21 6.01
CA GLY A 142 41.10 23.13 5.28
C GLY A 142 40.61 24.50 4.84
N THR A 143 39.64 24.50 3.94
CA THR A 143 38.90 25.69 3.48
C THR A 143 37.44 25.43 3.79
N TYR A 144 36.79 26.37 4.46
CA TYR A 144 35.44 26.21 4.98
C TYR A 144 34.63 27.43 4.56
N ALA A 145 33.43 27.22 4.03
CA ALA A 145 32.52 28.32 3.72
C ALA A 145 32.23 29.11 4.99
N ASP A 146 32.19 30.44 4.85
CA ASP A 146 31.87 31.33 5.95
C ASP A 146 30.37 31.18 6.30
N GLU A 147 30.02 31.54 7.54
CA GLU A 147 28.61 31.61 7.93
C GLU A 147 27.97 32.84 7.29
N ALA A 148 26.73 32.69 6.79
CA ALA A 148 26.01 33.80 6.20
C ALA A 148 25.48 34.74 7.28
N ASP A 149 25.56 36.05 7.04
CA ASP A 149 25.02 37.07 7.94
C ASP A 149 23.47 37.08 7.94
N ALA A 150 22.86 36.63 6.84
CA ALA A 150 21.42 36.37 6.77
C ALA A 150 21.10 35.27 5.75
N THR A 151 20.06 34.49 6.04
CA THR A 151 19.60 33.39 5.19
C THR A 151 18.08 33.45 4.98
N TYR A 152 17.65 33.23 3.74
CA TYR A 152 16.23 33.21 3.35
C TYR A 152 15.92 32.00 2.46
N THR A 153 14.72 31.44 2.61
CA THR A 153 14.23 30.30 1.78
C THR A 153 13.02 30.69 0.91
N SER A 154 12.70 31.97 0.91
CA SER A 154 11.61 32.58 0.17
C SER A 154 12.05 33.90 -0.43
N GLU A 155 11.26 34.42 -1.37
CA GLU A 155 11.51 35.75 -1.92
C GLU A 155 11.47 36.82 -0.81
N VAL A 156 12.55 37.60 -0.66
CA VAL A 156 12.75 38.60 0.41
C VAL A 156 12.82 40.00 -0.16
N LYS A 157 12.32 41.01 0.58
CA LYS A 157 12.52 42.41 0.18
C LYS A 157 13.93 42.86 0.55
N VAL A 158 14.62 43.57 -0.33
CA VAL A 158 15.98 44.05 -0.04
C VAL A 158 16.05 45.05 1.13
N GLY A 159 14.93 45.71 1.46
CA GLY A 159 14.83 46.52 2.68
C GLY A 159 14.74 45.72 3.98
N GLU A 160 14.34 44.44 3.90
CA GLU A 160 14.39 43.50 5.03
C GLU A 160 15.83 43.03 5.23
N ILE A 161 16.57 42.68 4.15
CA ILE A 161 18.02 42.40 4.21
C ILE A 161 18.79 43.55 4.89
N TYR A 162 18.54 44.80 4.48
CA TYR A 162 19.13 45.98 5.13
C TYR A 162 18.88 46.00 6.65
N SER A 163 17.68 45.61 7.08
CA SER A 163 17.27 45.68 8.47
C SER A 163 17.85 44.52 9.29
N ASP A 164 17.90 43.33 8.70
CA ASP A 164 18.41 42.11 9.33
C ASP A 164 19.94 42.18 9.53
N LEU A 165 20.66 42.75 8.55
CA LEU A 165 22.10 43.05 8.66
C LEU A 165 22.41 44.23 9.60
N GLY A 166 21.40 44.95 10.10
CA GLY A 166 21.61 46.07 11.02
C GLY A 166 22.33 47.29 10.42
N LEU A 167 22.27 47.46 9.10
CA LEU A 167 23.03 48.49 8.39
C LEU A 167 22.63 49.91 8.81
N SER A 168 23.62 50.79 8.96
CA SER A 168 23.40 52.23 9.17
C SER A 168 23.22 52.98 7.85
N ASP A 169 24.03 52.64 6.86
CA ASP A 169 24.04 53.25 5.52
C ASP A 169 23.60 52.23 4.46
N GLY A 170 23.15 52.74 3.30
CA GLY A 170 22.67 51.88 2.23
C GLY A 170 23.79 51.44 1.30
N ILE A 171 23.73 50.20 0.81
CA ILE A 171 24.71 49.63 -0.12
C ILE A 171 24.25 49.89 -1.56
N SER A 172 25.13 50.44 -2.40
CA SER A 172 24.82 50.71 -3.80
C SER A 172 24.71 49.40 -4.57
N LYS A 173 23.79 49.30 -5.54
CA LYS A 173 23.62 48.07 -6.34
C LYS A 173 24.87 47.62 -7.12
N GLN A 174 25.85 48.50 -7.31
CA GLN A 174 27.11 48.16 -8.00
C GLN A 174 28.08 47.41 -7.09
N ASP A 175 27.88 47.55 -5.78
CA ASP A 175 28.67 46.94 -4.71
C ASP A 175 28.02 45.65 -4.22
N VAL A 176 27.03 45.16 -4.99
CA VAL A 176 26.31 43.92 -4.75
C VAL A 176 26.70 42.90 -5.81
N THR A 177 27.24 41.76 -5.38
CA THR A 177 27.51 40.61 -6.24
C THR A 177 26.46 39.52 -5.99
N LEU A 178 25.85 38.98 -7.05
CA LEU A 178 24.90 37.88 -6.97
C LEU A 178 25.43 36.67 -7.74
N TYR A 179 25.52 35.53 -7.06
CA TYR A 179 25.74 34.22 -7.65
C TYR A 179 24.44 33.43 -7.59
N GLU A 180 24.04 32.85 -8.70
CA GLU A 180 22.93 31.90 -8.76
C GLU A 180 23.52 30.55 -9.19
N ASP A 181 23.42 29.55 -8.32
CA ASP A 181 23.95 28.20 -8.52
C ASP A 181 25.44 28.20 -8.91
N GLY A 182 26.26 29.02 -8.26
CA GLY A 182 27.71 29.15 -8.57
C GLY A 182 28.02 29.89 -9.87
N PHE A 183 27.01 30.46 -10.56
CA PHE A 183 27.20 31.32 -11.72
C PHE A 183 26.95 32.78 -11.37
N LYS A 184 27.92 33.65 -11.67
CA LYS A 184 27.77 35.10 -11.45
C LYS A 184 26.67 35.66 -12.37
N THR A 185 25.61 36.19 -11.78
CA THR A 185 24.47 36.78 -12.49
C THR A 185 24.33 38.28 -12.22
N THR A 186 23.38 38.93 -12.89
CA THR A 186 23.16 40.37 -12.74
C THR A 186 22.19 40.64 -11.59
N TYR A 187 22.66 41.38 -10.58
CA TYR A 187 21.79 41.91 -9.54
C TYR A 187 20.93 43.07 -10.06
N SER A 188 19.61 42.99 -9.87
CA SER A 188 18.64 43.92 -10.46
C SER A 188 17.68 44.59 -9.47
N ALA A 189 17.73 44.24 -8.19
CA ALA A 189 16.81 44.73 -7.17
C ALA A 189 17.11 46.16 -6.66
N GLY A 190 18.03 46.90 -7.30
CA GLY A 190 18.39 48.27 -6.95
C GLY A 190 19.17 48.35 -5.64
N ASP A 191 19.35 49.57 -5.12
CA ASP A 191 20.19 49.78 -3.93
C ASP A 191 19.57 49.12 -2.68
N VAL A 192 20.42 48.56 -1.82
CA VAL A 192 20.02 47.93 -0.56
C VAL A 192 19.86 49.03 0.48
N VAL A 193 18.63 49.55 0.57
CA VAL A 193 18.28 50.68 1.43
C VAL A 193 17.05 50.36 2.27
N ARG A 194 16.98 51.02 3.44
CA ARG A 194 15.83 50.95 4.34
C ARG A 194 14.51 51.16 3.60
N GLY A 195 13.58 50.23 3.78
CA GLY A 195 12.22 50.33 3.25
C GLY A 195 12.08 50.08 1.74
N SER A 196 13.15 49.65 1.05
CA SER A 196 13.04 49.19 -0.33
C SER A 196 12.09 48.00 -0.45
N ARG A 197 11.27 48.01 -1.51
CA ARG A 197 10.25 46.98 -1.78
C ARG A 197 10.62 46.06 -2.94
N GLN A 198 11.78 46.29 -3.55
CA GLN A 198 12.34 45.37 -4.55
C GLN A 198 12.71 44.06 -3.88
N LYS A 199 12.72 42.98 -4.65
CA LYS A 199 12.83 41.63 -4.13
C LYS A 199 13.96 40.85 -4.79
N VAL A 200 14.48 39.89 -4.04
CA VAL A 200 15.53 38.94 -4.47
C VAL A 200 15.26 37.58 -3.82
N GLY A 201 15.87 36.52 -4.34
CA GLY A 201 15.59 35.15 -3.94
C GLY A 201 14.40 34.55 -4.69
N GLY A 202 13.92 33.41 -4.20
CA GLY A 202 12.76 32.73 -4.73
C GLY A 202 12.25 31.69 -3.75
N ASP A 203 10.95 31.40 -3.83
CA ASP A 203 10.31 30.36 -3.03
C ASP A 203 11.01 29.01 -3.24
N GLY A 204 11.50 28.39 -2.17
CA GLY A 204 12.18 27.10 -2.21
C GLY A 204 13.65 27.15 -2.69
N ALA A 205 14.21 28.34 -2.89
CA ALA A 205 15.63 28.57 -3.11
C ALA A 205 16.28 29.13 -1.83
N LEU A 206 17.46 28.64 -1.49
CA LEU A 206 18.27 29.17 -0.40
C LEU A 206 18.99 30.43 -0.89
N LEU A 207 18.83 31.54 -0.18
CA LEU A 207 19.57 32.78 -0.40
C LEU A 207 20.41 33.09 0.83
N ASP A 208 21.72 32.90 0.71
CA ASP A 208 22.71 33.28 1.72
C ASP A 208 23.25 34.68 1.39
N VAL A 209 23.37 35.52 2.41
CA VAL A 209 23.85 36.90 2.30
C VAL A 209 25.10 37.07 3.15
N TYR A 210 26.14 37.65 2.55
CA TYR A 210 27.43 37.94 3.18
C TYR A 210 27.73 39.43 3.04
N TYR A 211 27.98 40.11 4.15
CA TYR A 211 28.32 41.52 4.20
C TYR A 211 29.78 41.72 4.60
N ASP A 212 30.52 42.42 3.75
CA ASP A 212 31.88 42.86 4.06
C ASP A 212 31.83 44.29 4.62
N GLU A 213 31.97 44.42 5.94
CA GLU A 213 31.93 45.70 6.65
C GLU A 213 33.09 46.64 6.24
N ASP A 214 34.26 46.09 5.89
CA ASP A 214 35.46 46.87 5.56
C ASP A 214 35.36 47.44 4.14
N ALA A 215 34.82 46.66 3.21
CA ALA A 215 34.63 47.05 1.81
C ALA A 215 33.29 47.76 1.54
N ASP A 216 32.34 47.67 2.47
CA ASP A 216 30.93 48.08 2.31
C ASP A 216 30.27 47.43 1.07
N THR A 217 30.48 46.12 0.92
CA THR A 217 29.97 45.32 -0.22
C THR A 217 29.15 44.12 0.25
N LEU A 218 28.26 43.63 -0.63
CA LEU A 218 27.36 42.53 -0.30
C LEU A 218 27.43 41.43 -1.35
N THR A 219 27.63 40.19 -0.90
CA THR A 219 27.61 39.00 -1.76
C THR A 219 26.38 38.18 -1.44
N LEU A 220 25.55 37.93 -2.45
CA LEU A 220 24.38 37.05 -2.36
C LEU A 220 24.68 35.76 -3.10
N VAL A 221 24.39 34.64 -2.47
CA VAL A 221 24.50 33.31 -3.07
C VAL A 221 23.14 32.64 -3.02
N GLN A 222 22.51 32.52 -4.19
CA GLN A 222 21.25 31.80 -4.36
C GLN A 222 21.52 30.37 -4.83
N VAL A 223 21.10 29.38 -4.06
CA VAL A 223 21.14 27.96 -4.41
C VAL A 223 19.71 27.47 -4.63
N ASN A 224 19.42 27.10 -5.86
CA ASN A 224 18.11 26.63 -6.25
C ASN A 224 17.95 25.13 -6.00
N THR A 225 16.75 24.75 -5.58
CA THR A 225 16.35 23.34 -5.48
C THR A 225 15.67 22.90 -6.78
N TYR A 226 16.17 21.83 -7.36
CA TYR A 226 15.63 21.20 -8.55
C TYR A 226 14.97 19.86 -8.23
N VAL A 227 14.17 19.33 -9.15
CA VAL A 227 13.50 18.04 -8.99
C VAL A 227 13.77 17.15 -10.19
N GLY A 228 13.98 15.87 -9.94
CA GLY A 228 14.15 14.85 -10.98
C GLY A 228 13.73 13.47 -10.49
N LYS A 229 13.61 12.54 -11.42
CA LYS A 229 13.31 11.13 -11.14
C LYS A 229 14.56 10.28 -11.33
N ILE A 230 14.83 9.31 -10.46
CA ILE A 230 15.95 8.39 -10.65
C ILE A 230 15.68 7.47 -11.84
N ALA A 231 16.39 7.68 -12.95
CA ALA A 231 16.29 6.85 -14.16
C ALA A 231 16.94 5.48 -13.98
N ALA A 232 18.04 5.42 -13.23
CA ALA A 232 18.75 4.20 -12.91
C ALA A 232 19.57 4.35 -11.62
N ALA A 233 19.58 3.32 -10.79
CA ALA A 233 20.48 3.16 -9.66
C ALA A 233 21.50 2.05 -9.96
N ARG A 234 22.79 2.34 -9.79
CA ARG A 234 23.90 1.43 -10.12
C ARG A 234 24.70 1.14 -8.85
N LYS A 235 24.85 -0.14 -8.53
CA LYS A 235 25.66 -0.60 -7.39
C LYS A 235 27.15 -0.38 -7.65
N ALA A 236 27.92 -0.23 -6.58
CA ALA A 236 29.36 -0.13 -6.64
C ALA A 236 30.00 -1.35 -7.34
N THR A 237 31.10 -1.10 -8.02
CA THR A 237 31.96 -2.07 -8.70
C THR A 237 33.40 -1.91 -8.23
N SER A 238 34.31 -2.81 -8.62
CA SER A 238 35.73 -2.68 -8.28
C SER A 238 36.42 -1.44 -8.89
N THR A 239 35.76 -0.72 -9.78
CA THR A 239 36.33 0.41 -10.53
C THR A 239 35.50 1.69 -10.46
N ARG A 240 34.34 1.68 -9.78
CA ARG A 240 33.44 2.83 -9.67
C ARG A 240 32.49 2.63 -8.49
N ASP A 241 32.30 3.66 -7.70
CA ASP A 241 31.38 3.67 -6.58
C ASP A 241 29.91 3.59 -7.06
N ALA A 242 28.98 3.40 -6.12
CA ALA A 242 27.57 3.38 -6.45
C ALA A 242 27.13 4.77 -6.94
N TYR A 243 26.23 4.80 -7.91
CA TYR A 243 25.76 6.06 -8.48
C TYR A 243 24.35 5.96 -9.05
N VAL A 244 23.69 7.10 -9.15
CA VAL A 244 22.37 7.26 -9.78
C VAL A 244 22.44 8.21 -10.96
N THR A 245 21.52 8.04 -11.91
CA THR A 245 21.32 8.96 -13.04
C THR A 245 19.91 9.53 -13.02
N LEU A 246 19.77 10.82 -13.32
CA LEU A 246 18.47 11.50 -13.33
C LEU A 246 17.78 11.50 -14.69
N ASP A 247 16.47 11.32 -14.66
CA ASP A 247 15.51 11.70 -15.68
C ASP A 247 14.92 13.07 -15.30
N VAL A 248 15.22 14.07 -16.12
CA VAL A 248 14.74 15.45 -15.99
C VAL A 248 13.79 15.83 -17.13
N SER A 249 13.16 14.84 -17.77
CA SER A 249 12.10 15.06 -18.78
C SER A 249 10.76 15.46 -18.13
N ASP A 250 9.73 15.74 -18.94
CA ASP A 250 8.33 15.96 -18.56
C ASP A 250 8.08 16.55 -17.14
N SER A 251 8.09 17.88 -17.06
CA SER A 251 7.76 18.71 -15.88
C SER A 251 8.83 18.79 -14.77
N PHE A 252 9.87 17.95 -14.79
CA PHE A 252 11.04 18.07 -13.91
C PHE A 252 11.93 19.27 -14.25
N THR A 253 12.83 19.64 -13.34
CA THR A 253 13.59 20.90 -13.42
C THR A 253 15.10 20.65 -13.32
N GLY A 254 15.88 21.58 -13.88
CA GLY A 254 17.34 21.56 -13.79
C GLY A 254 18.04 20.66 -14.82
N PRO A 255 19.38 20.59 -14.75
CA PRO A 255 20.19 19.84 -15.70
C PRO A 255 20.27 18.35 -15.33
N SER A 256 20.44 17.48 -16.33
CA SER A 256 20.72 16.07 -16.09
C SER A 256 22.12 15.86 -15.52
N GLY A 257 22.32 14.73 -14.84
CA GLY A 257 23.60 14.43 -14.23
C GLY A 257 23.70 13.03 -13.64
N THR A 258 24.86 12.75 -13.07
CA THR A 258 25.12 11.57 -12.24
C THR A 258 25.50 12.03 -10.84
N TYR A 259 25.07 11.29 -9.83
CA TYR A 259 25.40 11.55 -8.44
C TYR A 259 25.86 10.24 -7.80
N ASP A 260 27.01 10.26 -7.12
CA ASP A 260 27.60 9.08 -6.49
C ASP A 260 26.91 8.86 -5.12
N THR A 261 26.15 7.77 -5.01
CA THR A 261 25.30 7.41 -3.85
C THR A 261 24.75 5.98 -4.02
N ASP A 262 24.41 5.32 -2.91
CA ASP A 262 23.65 4.06 -2.86
C ASP A 262 22.29 4.18 -2.14
N ASP A 263 21.86 5.41 -1.82
CA ASP A 263 20.67 5.66 -0.98
C ASP A 263 19.33 5.59 -1.74
N PHE A 264 19.35 5.71 -3.07
CA PHE A 264 18.12 5.83 -3.88
C PHE A 264 17.89 4.65 -4.82
N SER A 265 16.62 4.40 -5.12
CA SER A 265 16.14 3.38 -6.05
C SER A 265 15.63 3.99 -7.36
N LYS A 266 15.51 3.16 -8.39
CA LYS A 266 14.89 3.57 -9.65
C LYS A 266 13.46 4.05 -9.40
N ASP A 267 13.07 5.11 -10.10
CA ASP A 267 11.76 5.77 -10.06
C ASP A 267 11.48 6.60 -8.80
N ASP A 268 12.45 6.72 -7.88
CA ASP A 268 12.37 7.68 -6.77
C ASP A 268 12.35 9.12 -7.29
N ILE A 269 11.51 9.96 -6.69
CA ILE A 269 11.49 11.41 -6.94
C ILE A 269 12.38 12.09 -5.91
N VAL A 270 13.39 12.78 -6.40
CA VAL A 270 14.43 13.42 -5.60
C VAL A 270 14.47 14.92 -5.84
N TYR A 271 14.78 15.67 -4.80
CA TYR A 271 15.26 17.04 -4.93
C TYR A 271 16.78 17.05 -4.99
N TYR A 272 17.36 18.04 -5.68
CA TYR A 272 18.81 18.17 -5.77
C TYR A 272 19.24 19.62 -5.99
N THR A 273 20.49 19.93 -5.62
CA THR A 273 21.14 21.21 -5.93
C THR A 273 22.22 20.99 -6.99
N TYR A 274 22.41 21.95 -7.87
CA TYR A 274 23.34 21.83 -8.99
C TYR A 274 24.24 23.05 -9.08
N SER A 275 25.56 22.84 -9.24
CA SER A 275 26.50 23.93 -9.50
C SER A 275 26.72 24.17 -10.99
N TYR A 276 26.70 25.43 -11.38
CA TYR A 276 27.12 25.94 -12.69
C TYR A 276 28.48 26.64 -12.65
N LYS A 277 29.22 26.54 -11.53
CA LYS A 277 30.56 27.10 -11.39
C LYS A 277 31.47 26.59 -12.51
N THR A 278 32.31 27.48 -13.02
CA THR A 278 33.15 27.16 -14.17
C THR A 278 34.20 26.13 -13.77
N GLY A 279 34.12 24.94 -14.36
CA GLY A 279 35.01 23.81 -14.05
C GLY A 279 34.41 22.76 -13.12
N GLU A 280 33.28 23.07 -12.47
CA GLU A 280 32.63 22.26 -11.43
C GLU A 280 31.12 22.14 -11.70
N LYS A 281 30.77 21.69 -12.91
CA LYS A 281 29.36 21.53 -13.31
C LYS A 281 28.84 20.16 -12.91
N CYS A 282 28.25 20.05 -11.72
CA CYS A 282 27.75 18.80 -11.16
C CYS A 282 26.62 18.99 -10.15
N ILE A 283 26.00 17.86 -9.79
CA ILE A 283 25.06 17.78 -8.68
C ILE A 283 25.85 17.79 -7.38
N GLU A 284 25.53 18.71 -6.47
CA GLU A 284 26.25 18.90 -5.21
C GLU A 284 25.56 18.16 -4.05
N SER A 285 24.23 18.11 -4.06
CA SER A 285 23.45 17.42 -3.03
C SER A 285 22.16 16.84 -3.60
N MET A 286 21.65 15.79 -2.97
CA MET A 286 20.42 15.11 -3.36
C MET A 286 19.71 14.54 -2.13
N GLY A 287 18.37 14.55 -2.14
CA GLY A 287 17.55 13.89 -1.13
C GLY A 287 16.20 13.46 -1.69
N LEU A 288 15.52 12.55 -0.99
CA LEU A 288 14.15 12.15 -1.34
C LEU A 288 13.18 13.30 -1.08
N ALA A 289 12.33 13.62 -2.05
CA ALA A 289 11.31 14.63 -1.87
C ALA A 289 10.19 14.12 -0.95
N GLU A 290 9.76 14.96 0.00
CA GLU A 290 8.63 14.63 0.86
C GLU A 290 7.35 14.59 0.03
N LYS A 291 6.48 13.58 0.22
CA LYS A 291 5.25 13.43 -0.54
C LYS A 291 4.01 13.63 0.32
N VAL A 292 3.05 14.39 -0.21
CA VAL A 292 1.73 14.62 0.39
C VAL A 292 0.65 14.23 -0.61
N THR A 293 -0.21 13.27 -0.24
CA THR A 293 -1.31 12.80 -1.09
C THR A 293 -2.65 13.26 -0.53
N GLY A 294 -3.57 13.65 -1.42
CA GLY A 294 -4.97 13.87 -1.08
C GLY A 294 -5.73 14.58 -2.19
N THR A 295 -7.01 14.84 -1.92
CA THR A 295 -7.87 15.47 -2.92
C THR A 295 -7.41 16.89 -3.20
N MET A 296 -7.25 17.20 -4.47
CA MET A 296 -6.88 18.52 -4.91
C MET A 296 -8.06 19.50 -4.79
N SER A 297 -7.85 20.78 -4.50
CA SER A 297 -8.96 21.74 -4.48
C SER A 297 -8.72 23.04 -5.26
N THR A 298 -7.47 23.49 -5.42
CA THR A 298 -7.21 24.80 -6.03
C THR A 298 -5.81 24.89 -6.64
N TYR A 299 -5.72 25.57 -7.78
CA TYR A 299 -4.50 26.15 -8.33
C TYR A 299 -4.61 27.68 -8.38
N THR A 300 -3.51 28.39 -8.16
CA THR A 300 -3.45 29.85 -8.37
C THR A 300 -2.63 30.21 -9.61
N THR A 301 -2.87 31.40 -10.16
CA THR A 301 -2.09 31.99 -11.27
C THR A 301 -0.63 32.25 -10.92
N GLU A 302 -0.27 32.13 -9.64
CA GLU A 302 1.10 32.27 -9.10
C GLU A 302 1.75 30.91 -8.82
N GLY A 303 1.12 29.78 -9.21
CA GLY A 303 1.73 28.45 -9.15
C GLY A 303 1.55 27.69 -7.84
N SER A 304 0.56 27.99 -6.99
CA SER A 304 0.31 27.18 -5.78
C SER A 304 -0.66 26.02 -6.04
N VAL A 305 -0.53 24.95 -5.26
CA VAL A 305 -1.41 23.76 -5.25
C VAL A 305 -2.02 23.59 -3.85
N THR A 306 -3.30 23.30 -3.76
CA THR A 306 -3.95 22.95 -2.47
C THR A 306 -4.37 21.49 -2.48
N VAL A 307 -3.87 20.72 -1.52
CA VAL A 307 -4.09 19.28 -1.37
C VAL A 307 -4.50 18.97 0.05
N ALA A 308 -5.58 18.21 0.21
CA ALA A 308 -6.16 17.89 1.52
C ALA A 308 -6.43 19.12 2.41
N GLY A 309 -6.71 20.28 1.80
CA GLY A 309 -6.95 21.55 2.50
C GLY A 309 -5.69 22.36 2.87
N THR A 310 -4.49 21.84 2.62
CA THR A 310 -3.23 22.58 2.84
C THR A 310 -2.73 23.18 1.53
N LYS A 311 -2.38 24.47 1.56
CA LYS A 311 -1.82 25.19 0.41
C LYS A 311 -0.30 25.07 0.41
N TYR A 312 0.27 24.67 -0.72
CA TYR A 312 1.71 24.64 -0.98
C TYR A 312 2.01 25.61 -2.13
N ASN A 313 2.86 26.60 -1.88
CA ASN A 313 3.39 27.46 -2.95
C ASN A 313 4.40 26.66 -3.78
N ALA A 314 4.47 26.90 -5.09
CA ALA A 314 5.49 26.24 -5.90
C ALA A 314 6.88 26.77 -5.60
N ASN A 315 7.84 25.85 -5.67
CA ASN A 315 9.24 26.19 -5.79
C ASN A 315 9.47 27.03 -7.06
N VAL A 316 10.37 28.01 -6.99
CA VAL A 316 10.68 28.96 -8.07
C VAL A 316 11.06 28.29 -9.38
N LYS A 317 11.77 27.14 -9.34
CA LYS A 317 12.14 26.39 -10.56
C LYS A 317 10.99 25.56 -11.12
N SER A 318 10.00 25.22 -10.30
CA SER A 318 8.87 24.36 -10.67
C SER A 318 7.56 25.12 -10.93
N ALA A 319 7.51 26.42 -10.61
CA ALA A 319 6.30 27.24 -10.68
C ALA A 319 5.60 27.18 -12.05
N ASN A 320 6.37 27.25 -13.15
CA ASN A 320 5.80 27.19 -14.50
C ASN A 320 5.23 25.80 -14.84
N SER A 321 5.92 24.72 -14.43
CA SER A 321 5.45 23.34 -14.66
C SER A 321 4.13 23.08 -13.91
N ILE A 322 4.09 23.46 -12.62
CA ILE A 322 2.92 23.30 -11.76
C ILE A 322 1.74 24.17 -12.25
N TYR A 323 2.03 25.39 -12.73
CA TYR A 323 1.01 26.25 -13.35
C TYR A 323 0.38 25.60 -14.59
N ASN A 324 1.18 25.01 -15.49
CA ASN A 324 0.63 24.39 -16.71
C ASN A 324 -0.20 23.14 -16.40
N LEU A 325 0.20 22.37 -15.39
CA LEU A 325 -0.55 21.21 -14.91
C LEU A 325 -1.95 21.57 -14.40
N ALA A 326 -2.12 22.80 -13.88
CA ALA A 326 -3.39 23.29 -13.36
C ALA A 326 -4.57 23.27 -14.35
N THR A 327 -4.26 23.24 -15.63
CA THR A 327 -5.22 23.29 -16.72
C THR A 327 -5.70 21.92 -17.18
N THR A 328 -5.01 20.84 -16.79
CA THR A 328 -5.24 19.49 -17.31
C THR A 328 -5.65 18.47 -16.24
N VAL A 329 -5.47 18.79 -14.96
CA VAL A 329 -5.78 17.88 -13.84
C VAL A 329 -7.24 18.00 -13.38
N ASP A 330 -7.91 16.84 -13.25
CA ASP A 330 -9.21 16.75 -12.59
C ASP A 330 -9.04 17.00 -11.08
N ARG A 331 -9.67 18.08 -10.61
CA ARG A 331 -9.60 18.53 -9.21
C ARG A 331 -10.43 17.67 -8.26
N SER A 332 -11.21 16.70 -8.75
CA SER A 332 -11.96 15.78 -7.90
C SER A 332 -11.16 14.54 -7.50
N LYS A 333 -9.98 14.34 -8.10
CA LYS A 333 -9.11 13.18 -7.85
C LYS A 333 -8.04 13.49 -6.80
N ASP A 334 -7.52 12.43 -6.20
CA ASP A 334 -6.35 12.54 -5.33
C ASP A 334 -5.08 12.75 -6.16
N VAL A 335 -4.24 13.68 -5.73
CA VAL A 335 -2.93 13.98 -6.33
C VAL A 335 -1.85 13.86 -5.28
N THR A 336 -0.61 13.62 -5.71
CA THR A 336 0.56 13.58 -4.83
C THR A 336 1.48 14.75 -5.14
N VAL A 337 1.73 15.59 -4.13
CA VAL A 337 2.65 16.74 -4.21
C VAL A 337 3.97 16.35 -3.58
N TYR A 338 5.05 16.59 -4.28
CA TYR A 338 6.42 16.43 -3.79
C TYR A 338 6.98 17.78 -3.38
N LEU A 339 7.52 17.87 -2.17
CA LEU A 339 8.00 19.08 -1.55
C LEU A 339 9.53 19.13 -1.51
N ASP A 340 10.08 20.33 -1.59
CA ASP A 340 11.47 20.59 -1.24
C ASP A 340 11.68 20.60 0.29
N PRO A 341 12.94 20.65 0.77
CA PRO A 341 13.25 20.69 2.20
C PRO A 341 12.64 21.88 2.97
N TYR A 342 12.16 22.91 2.26
CA TYR A 342 11.57 24.11 2.83
C TYR A 342 10.04 24.10 2.77
N GLY A 343 9.42 23.03 2.26
CA GLY A 343 7.97 22.84 2.20
C GLY A 343 7.28 23.43 0.97
N TYR A 344 8.02 23.79 -0.09
CA TYR A 344 7.46 24.27 -1.35
C TYR A 344 7.28 23.14 -2.36
N ALA A 345 6.25 23.24 -3.20
CA ALA A 345 5.93 22.20 -4.18
C ALA A 345 6.95 22.18 -5.33
N LEU A 346 7.66 21.06 -5.46
CA LEU A 346 8.60 20.77 -6.54
C LEU A 346 7.93 20.10 -7.73
N TYR A 347 7.05 19.14 -7.47
CA TYR A 347 6.42 18.33 -8.50
C TYR A 347 5.04 17.90 -8.02
N VAL A 348 4.10 17.78 -8.95
CA VAL A 348 2.76 17.27 -8.66
C VAL A 348 2.54 16.09 -9.59
N ASP A 349 2.49 14.91 -8.99
CA ASP A 349 2.07 13.67 -9.62
C ASP A 349 0.55 13.61 -9.52
N ALA A 350 -0.09 14.05 -10.59
CA ALA A 350 -1.52 14.02 -10.75
C ALA A 350 -1.84 13.20 -11.98
N ASP A 351 -2.87 12.37 -11.85
CA ASP A 351 -3.38 11.65 -13.00
C ASP A 351 -4.04 12.64 -13.96
N THR A 352 -3.33 13.00 -15.03
CA THR A 352 -3.86 13.81 -16.13
C THR A 352 -4.60 12.96 -17.15
N SER A 353 -4.82 11.67 -16.89
CA SER A 353 -5.46 10.76 -17.82
C SER A 353 -6.82 11.32 -18.21
N VAL A 354 -6.90 11.69 -19.47
CA VAL A 354 -8.18 11.88 -20.15
C VAL A 354 -8.92 10.55 -20.01
N GLU A 355 -10.08 10.55 -19.36
CA GLU A 355 -10.84 9.33 -19.13
C GLU A 355 -11.49 8.87 -20.44
N TYR A 356 -11.64 7.54 -20.61
CA TYR A 356 -12.17 6.96 -21.84
C TYR A 356 -13.42 6.12 -21.57
N ALA A 357 -14.30 6.08 -22.55
CA ALA A 357 -15.46 5.20 -22.54
C ALA A 357 -15.80 4.71 -23.95
N VAL A 358 -16.47 3.56 -24.02
CA VAL A 358 -17.04 3.03 -25.25
C VAL A 358 -18.50 3.46 -25.35
N VAL A 359 -18.90 4.03 -26.47
CA VAL A 359 -20.29 4.47 -26.68
C VAL A 359 -21.16 3.29 -27.08
N LEU A 360 -22.10 2.90 -26.23
CA LEU A 360 -23.00 1.77 -26.48
C LEU A 360 -24.30 2.19 -27.18
N ASN A 361 -24.78 3.40 -26.88
CA ASN A 361 -26.02 3.95 -27.43
C ASN A 361 -26.02 5.48 -27.38
N TYR A 362 -26.85 6.13 -28.20
CA TYR A 362 -27.02 7.58 -28.23
C TYR A 362 -28.44 7.96 -28.64
N THR A 363 -28.98 9.02 -28.04
CA THR A 363 -30.19 9.69 -28.49
C THR A 363 -30.07 11.20 -28.39
N ALA A 364 -30.47 11.90 -29.44
CA ALA A 364 -30.55 13.37 -29.44
C ALA A 364 -31.79 13.90 -28.67
N LYS A 365 -32.78 13.03 -28.36
CA LYS A 365 -34.00 13.41 -27.62
C LYS A 365 -34.44 12.27 -26.72
N ALA A 366 -34.48 12.50 -25.41
CA ALA A 366 -34.79 11.46 -24.43
C ALA A 366 -36.29 11.32 -24.07
N GLY A 367 -37.20 12.11 -24.67
CA GLY A 367 -38.65 12.06 -24.41
C GLY A 367 -39.15 12.97 -23.27
N ASP A 368 -40.49 13.09 -23.18
CA ASP A 368 -41.41 14.16 -22.73
C ASP A 368 -41.00 15.26 -21.71
N PHE A 369 -39.83 15.23 -21.05
CA PHE A 369 -39.35 16.35 -20.21
C PHE A 369 -37.83 16.62 -20.28
N ASN A 370 -37.07 15.93 -21.13
CA ASN A 370 -35.61 16.15 -21.31
C ASN A 370 -35.23 16.27 -22.80
N ASP A 371 -34.91 17.49 -23.23
CA ASP A 371 -34.45 17.83 -24.59
C ASP A 371 -32.91 17.73 -24.75
N THR A 372 -32.21 17.11 -23.79
CA THR A 372 -30.75 17.00 -23.79
C THR A 372 -30.27 15.73 -24.52
N GLU A 373 -29.09 15.82 -25.12
CA GLU A 373 -28.45 14.67 -25.78
C GLU A 373 -27.98 13.68 -24.72
N LYS A 374 -28.21 12.38 -24.94
CA LYS A 374 -27.82 11.34 -23.99
C LYS A 374 -27.08 10.21 -24.67
N ALA A 375 -26.06 9.69 -24.00
CA ALA A 375 -25.35 8.49 -24.41
C ALA A 375 -25.38 7.43 -23.30
N GLU A 376 -25.39 6.16 -23.69
CA GLU A 376 -25.02 5.06 -22.80
C GLU A 376 -23.53 4.77 -23.00
N LEU A 377 -22.74 4.95 -21.95
CA LEU A 377 -21.30 4.78 -21.95
C LEU A 377 -20.91 3.54 -21.16
N LEU A 378 -19.97 2.75 -21.67
CA LEU A 378 -19.21 1.73 -20.95
C LEU A 378 -17.85 2.32 -20.58
N PHE A 379 -17.64 2.57 -19.30
CA PHE A 379 -16.40 3.12 -18.79
C PHE A 379 -15.30 2.06 -18.73
N THR A 380 -14.04 2.50 -18.65
CA THR A 380 -12.86 1.63 -18.53
C THR A 380 -12.86 0.77 -17.26
N ASP A 381 -13.64 1.12 -16.24
CA ASP A 381 -13.88 0.32 -15.03
C ASP A 381 -15.02 -0.72 -15.18
N GLY A 382 -15.62 -0.82 -16.37
CA GLY A 382 -16.70 -1.75 -16.69
C GLY A 382 -18.08 -1.29 -16.28
N THR A 383 -18.21 -0.13 -15.63
CA THR A 383 -19.50 0.44 -15.31
C THR A 383 -20.20 0.93 -16.57
N ARG A 384 -21.53 0.89 -16.56
CA ARG A 384 -22.37 1.44 -17.63
C ARG A 384 -23.28 2.50 -17.06
N LYS A 385 -23.36 3.65 -17.72
CA LYS A 385 -24.25 4.74 -17.29
C LYS A 385 -24.87 5.41 -18.51
N THR A 386 -26.17 5.72 -18.40
CA THR A 386 -26.81 6.69 -19.28
C THR A 386 -26.56 8.08 -18.74
N VAL A 387 -25.88 8.91 -19.51
CA VAL A 387 -25.44 10.25 -19.10
C VAL A 387 -25.94 11.30 -20.09
N GLU A 388 -26.09 12.53 -19.61
CA GLU A 388 -26.21 13.69 -20.47
C GLU A 388 -24.85 13.97 -21.10
N VAL A 389 -24.84 14.25 -22.40
CA VAL A 389 -23.60 14.45 -23.15
C VAL A 389 -23.62 15.75 -23.96
N GLU A 390 -22.44 16.29 -24.17
CA GLU A 390 -22.17 17.29 -25.19
C GLU A 390 -21.06 16.77 -26.09
N THR A 391 -21.25 16.85 -27.41
CA THR A 391 -20.22 16.45 -28.37
C THR A 391 -20.16 17.38 -29.56
N ASN A 392 -18.94 17.61 -30.07
CA ASN A 392 -18.72 18.31 -31.32
C ASN A 392 -18.58 17.35 -32.51
N ASP A 393 -18.54 16.04 -32.28
CA ASP A 393 -18.46 15.04 -33.33
C ASP A 393 -19.79 14.94 -34.09
N PRO A 394 -19.75 14.81 -35.43
CA PRO A 394 -20.96 14.52 -36.19
C PRO A 394 -21.48 13.13 -35.83
N VAL A 395 -22.72 13.04 -35.34
CA VAL A 395 -23.32 11.76 -34.92
C VAL A 395 -23.92 11.00 -36.10
N ALA A 396 -23.80 9.67 -36.08
CA ALA A 396 -24.45 8.78 -37.04
C ALA A 396 -25.98 8.91 -36.99
N SER A 397 -26.64 8.96 -38.15
CA SER A 397 -28.10 9.08 -38.25
C SER A 397 -28.86 7.85 -37.76
N THR A 398 -28.18 6.70 -37.68
CA THR A 398 -28.72 5.45 -37.17
C THR A 398 -27.64 4.86 -36.27
N PHE A 399 -27.82 5.02 -34.96
CA PHE A 399 -26.76 4.78 -33.99
C PHE A 399 -26.55 3.29 -33.69
N ASP A 400 -27.49 2.42 -34.04
CA ASP A 400 -27.38 0.97 -33.88
C ASP A 400 -26.32 0.32 -34.79
N LYS A 401 -25.68 1.10 -35.68
CA LYS A 401 -24.65 0.65 -36.61
C LYS A 401 -23.32 1.36 -36.37
N VAL A 402 -22.23 0.66 -36.66
CA VAL A 402 -20.89 1.22 -36.79
C VAL A 402 -20.80 2.06 -38.06
N VAL A 403 -20.41 3.32 -37.95
CA VAL A 403 -20.30 4.26 -39.06
C VAL A 403 -18.97 5.00 -38.97
N GLN A 404 -18.11 4.81 -39.95
CA GLN A 404 -16.81 5.47 -40.00
C GLN A 404 -16.93 7.01 -40.05
N SER A 405 -15.98 7.71 -39.43
CA SER A 405 -15.86 9.18 -39.45
C SER A 405 -17.02 9.95 -38.80
N LYS A 406 -17.87 9.27 -38.03
CA LYS A 406 -18.97 9.85 -37.24
C LYS A 406 -19.03 9.15 -35.90
N LEU A 407 -19.55 9.82 -34.88
CA LEU A 407 -19.85 9.15 -33.61
C LEU A 407 -20.92 8.08 -33.83
N SER A 408 -20.57 6.83 -33.55
CA SER A 408 -21.38 5.64 -33.78
C SER A 408 -21.17 4.61 -32.67
N LYS A 409 -21.93 3.51 -32.71
CA LYS A 409 -21.85 2.46 -31.69
C LYS A 409 -20.45 1.82 -31.66
N TYR A 410 -19.97 1.56 -30.45
CA TYR A 410 -18.66 0.99 -30.10
C TYR A 410 -17.44 1.89 -30.36
N ASP A 411 -17.62 3.14 -30.78
CA ASP A 411 -16.53 4.10 -30.81
C ASP A 411 -16.00 4.36 -29.39
N ILE A 412 -14.70 4.62 -29.29
CA ILE A 412 -14.08 5.06 -28.03
C ILE A 412 -14.06 6.57 -28.03
N VAL A 413 -14.56 7.17 -26.95
CA VAL A 413 -14.52 8.60 -26.68
C VAL A 413 -13.64 8.88 -25.49
N SER A 414 -12.93 10.02 -25.53
CA SER A 414 -12.50 10.69 -24.32
C SER A 414 -13.68 11.43 -23.70
N TYR A 415 -13.67 11.61 -22.38
CA TYR A 415 -14.67 12.43 -21.71
C TYR A 415 -14.11 13.27 -20.56
N THR A 416 -14.80 14.38 -20.29
CA THR A 416 -14.69 15.15 -19.05
C THR A 416 -16.09 15.40 -18.50
N VAL A 417 -16.22 15.55 -17.19
CA VAL A 417 -17.51 15.78 -16.53
C VAL A 417 -17.51 17.16 -15.91
N ASN A 418 -18.53 17.96 -16.20
CA ASN A 418 -18.67 19.28 -15.60
C ASN A 418 -19.43 19.21 -14.26
N SER A 419 -19.58 20.36 -13.58
CA SER A 419 -20.25 20.43 -12.27
C SER A 419 -21.74 20.07 -12.28
N ASP A 420 -22.37 20.00 -13.47
CA ASP A 420 -23.78 19.68 -13.66
C ASP A 420 -23.99 18.21 -14.09
N ASP A 421 -22.96 17.35 -13.93
CA ASP A 421 -22.95 15.94 -14.37
C ASP A 421 -23.14 15.75 -15.89
N VAL A 422 -22.81 16.76 -16.70
CA VAL A 422 -22.82 16.68 -18.18
C VAL A 422 -21.45 16.26 -18.68
N TYR A 423 -21.43 15.25 -19.55
CA TYR A 423 -20.22 14.62 -20.06
C TYR A 423 -19.87 15.23 -21.42
N SER A 424 -18.79 16.02 -21.49
CA SER A 424 -18.25 16.47 -22.77
C SER A 424 -17.43 15.33 -23.38
N ILE A 425 -17.96 14.70 -24.44
CA ILE A 425 -17.35 13.54 -25.09
C ILE A 425 -16.74 13.91 -26.46
N THR A 426 -15.56 13.38 -26.74
CA THR A 426 -14.87 13.53 -28.03
C THR A 426 -14.42 12.18 -28.54
N ARG A 427 -14.76 11.83 -29.78
CA ARG A 427 -14.36 10.56 -30.40
C ARG A 427 -12.86 10.51 -30.59
N VAL A 428 -12.24 9.46 -30.08
CA VAL A 428 -10.79 9.23 -30.15
C VAL A 428 -10.42 7.98 -30.95
N ALA A 429 -11.35 7.02 -31.11
CA ALA A 429 -11.19 5.89 -32.02
C ALA A 429 -12.50 5.42 -32.66
N ASP A 430 -12.40 4.97 -33.91
CA ASP A 430 -13.52 4.43 -34.70
C ASP A 430 -13.63 2.91 -34.58
N ALA A 431 -14.83 2.41 -34.30
CA ALA A 431 -15.12 0.99 -34.35
C ALA A 431 -14.96 0.44 -35.77
N GLN A 432 -14.38 -0.75 -35.87
CA GLN A 432 -14.12 -1.43 -37.14
C GLN A 432 -14.58 -2.88 -37.06
N THR A 433 -14.85 -3.49 -38.20
CA THR A 433 -15.04 -4.94 -38.23
C THR A 433 -13.72 -5.60 -37.88
N GLY A 434 -13.73 -6.56 -36.95
CA GLY A 434 -12.59 -7.43 -36.70
C GLY A 434 -12.10 -8.06 -38.00
N LYS A 435 -10.81 -8.41 -38.08
CA LYS A 435 -10.09 -8.83 -39.30
C LYS A 435 -10.98 -9.53 -40.35
N VAL A 436 -11.34 -8.80 -41.41
CA VAL A 436 -12.29 -9.24 -42.44
C VAL A 436 -11.80 -10.52 -43.14
N GLY A 437 -12.60 -11.58 -43.09
CA GLY A 437 -12.35 -12.83 -43.84
C GLY A 437 -11.25 -13.74 -43.28
N GLY A 438 -10.82 -13.57 -42.02
CA GLY A 438 -9.79 -14.42 -41.42
C GLY A 438 -9.93 -14.61 -39.91
N ALA A 439 -9.47 -15.76 -39.43
CA ALA A 439 -9.27 -16.00 -38.00
C ALA A 439 -8.20 -15.05 -37.44
N PHE A 440 -8.40 -14.59 -36.21
CA PHE A 440 -7.37 -13.93 -35.42
C PHE A 440 -7.32 -14.53 -34.03
N VAL A 441 -6.17 -14.40 -33.37
CA VAL A 441 -5.97 -14.80 -31.99
C VAL A 441 -5.36 -13.61 -31.26
N MET A 442 -6.08 -13.16 -30.25
CA MET A 442 -5.56 -12.25 -29.25
C MET A 442 -5.21 -13.07 -28.02
N LYS A 443 -3.92 -13.34 -27.85
CA LYS A 443 -3.44 -14.32 -26.88
C LYS A 443 -3.17 -13.65 -25.53
N ASN A 444 -3.62 -14.26 -24.44
CA ASN A 444 -3.24 -13.85 -23.08
C ASN A 444 -1.71 -13.75 -22.96
N GLY A 445 -1.25 -12.74 -22.23
CA GLY A 445 0.16 -12.45 -21.98
C GLY A 445 0.95 -12.00 -23.22
N SER A 446 0.36 -11.97 -24.41
CA SER A 446 1.03 -11.49 -25.62
C SER A 446 1.03 -9.97 -25.63
N ASN A 447 2.22 -9.38 -25.77
CA ASN A 447 2.37 -7.94 -25.98
C ASN A 447 2.09 -7.51 -27.43
N THR A 448 1.74 -8.47 -28.30
CA THR A 448 1.39 -8.19 -29.70
C THR A 448 0.03 -8.75 -30.07
N PHE A 449 -0.70 -8.04 -30.93
CA PHE A 449 -1.99 -8.48 -31.45
C PHE A 449 -2.17 -8.13 -32.94
N SER A 450 -3.14 -8.82 -33.58
CA SER A 450 -3.55 -8.56 -34.96
C SER A 450 -5.07 -8.74 -35.12
N ILE A 451 -5.86 -7.78 -34.65
CA ILE A 451 -7.32 -7.94 -34.47
C ILE A 451 -8.18 -7.19 -35.49
N VAL A 452 -7.65 -6.16 -36.14
CA VAL A 452 -8.29 -5.43 -37.24
C VAL A 452 -7.35 -5.34 -38.44
N ASP A 453 -7.88 -5.06 -39.63
CA ASP A 453 -7.05 -4.95 -40.84
C ASP A 453 -6.07 -3.77 -40.74
N GLY A 454 -4.78 -4.05 -40.98
CA GLY A 454 -3.69 -3.10 -40.77
C GLY A 454 -3.49 -2.64 -39.32
N ASN A 455 -4.16 -3.25 -38.33
CA ASN A 455 -4.17 -2.82 -36.92
C ASN A 455 -4.42 -1.33 -36.72
N LYS A 456 -5.35 -0.79 -37.52
CA LYS A 456 -5.82 0.58 -37.42
C LYS A 456 -6.26 0.91 -36.00
N ALA A 457 -5.79 2.04 -35.53
CA ALA A 457 -6.12 2.63 -34.26
C ALA A 457 -6.53 4.10 -34.45
N ASN A 458 -7.23 4.63 -33.45
CA ASN A 458 -7.69 6.01 -33.40
C ASN A 458 -8.70 6.38 -34.52
N VAL A 459 -9.15 7.63 -34.53
CA VAL A 459 -10.12 8.15 -35.50
C VAL A 459 -9.65 7.93 -36.94
N ALA A 460 -10.58 7.48 -37.79
CA ALA A 460 -10.42 7.15 -39.19
C ALA A 460 -9.31 6.12 -39.49
N GLY A 461 -8.83 5.39 -38.49
CA GLY A 461 -7.63 4.57 -38.61
C GLY A 461 -6.40 5.40 -38.99
N GLY A 462 -6.32 6.65 -38.51
CA GLY A 462 -5.21 7.56 -38.78
C GLY A 462 -3.88 7.10 -38.18
N LYS A 463 -3.91 6.08 -37.32
CA LYS A 463 -2.75 5.44 -36.70
C LYS A 463 -2.84 3.92 -36.78
N GLU A 464 -1.75 3.27 -36.40
CA GLU A 464 -1.69 1.83 -36.21
C GLU A 464 -0.90 1.48 -34.94
N THR A 465 -1.31 0.41 -34.27
CA THR A 465 -0.49 -0.22 -33.22
C THR A 465 -0.67 -1.72 -33.22
N HIS A 466 0.43 -2.42 -33.05
CA HIS A 466 0.47 -3.87 -32.90
C HIS A 466 0.62 -4.30 -31.45
N PHE A 467 0.68 -3.36 -30.50
CA PHE A 467 1.20 -3.61 -29.17
C PHE A 467 0.18 -3.32 -28.07
N SER A 468 0.27 -4.09 -27.01
CA SER A 468 -0.42 -3.87 -25.74
C SER A 468 0.52 -4.21 -24.59
N ASP A 469 0.30 -3.64 -23.42
CA ASP A 469 1.19 -3.78 -22.27
C ASP A 469 0.44 -4.12 -20.97
N GLY A 470 1.11 -3.96 -19.82
CA GLY A 470 0.53 -4.23 -18.50
C GLY A 470 -0.56 -3.24 -18.06
N LYS A 471 -0.79 -2.14 -18.79
CA LYS A 471 -1.76 -1.09 -18.49
C LYS A 471 -2.87 -0.94 -19.54
N THR A 472 -2.75 -1.60 -20.70
CA THR A 472 -3.83 -1.62 -21.70
C THR A 472 -5.14 -2.13 -21.09
N ILE A 473 -6.22 -1.36 -21.23
CA ILE A 473 -7.55 -1.76 -20.80
C ILE A 473 -8.27 -2.49 -21.93
N PHE A 474 -8.71 -3.72 -21.70
CA PHE A 474 -9.50 -4.51 -22.61
C PHE A 474 -10.96 -4.56 -22.15
N LEU A 475 -11.86 -4.02 -22.97
CA LEU A 475 -13.30 -4.05 -22.75
C LEU A 475 -13.92 -5.08 -23.69
N VAL A 476 -14.56 -6.11 -23.14
CA VAL A 476 -15.21 -7.16 -23.96
C VAL A 476 -16.72 -7.12 -23.75
N ALA A 477 -17.46 -6.92 -24.83
CA ALA A 477 -18.90 -7.11 -24.88
C ALA A 477 -19.21 -8.50 -25.47
N ASP A 478 -19.64 -9.45 -24.65
CA ASP A 478 -20.09 -10.76 -25.10
C ASP A 478 -21.56 -10.66 -25.56
N THR A 479 -21.76 -10.75 -26.87
CA THR A 479 -23.07 -10.69 -27.55
C THR A 479 -23.55 -12.05 -28.05
N SER A 480 -22.83 -13.13 -27.75
CA SER A 480 -23.18 -14.50 -28.18
C SER A 480 -24.42 -15.07 -27.47
N GLY A 481 -24.75 -14.53 -26.29
CA GLY A 481 -25.90 -14.94 -25.52
C GLY A 481 -27.19 -14.17 -25.82
N SER A 482 -28.28 -14.56 -25.15
CA SER A 482 -29.56 -13.82 -25.19
C SER A 482 -29.51 -12.41 -24.60
N LYS A 483 -28.46 -12.08 -23.85
CA LYS A 483 -28.19 -10.77 -23.26
C LYS A 483 -26.71 -10.44 -23.40
N THR A 484 -26.40 -9.19 -23.72
CA THR A 484 -25.02 -8.71 -23.76
C THR A 484 -24.45 -8.59 -22.35
N THR A 485 -23.29 -9.20 -22.12
CA THR A 485 -22.52 -9.04 -20.89
C THR A 485 -21.21 -8.30 -21.18
N TYR A 486 -20.68 -7.60 -20.19
CA TYR A 486 -19.49 -6.77 -20.35
C TYR A 486 -18.44 -7.19 -19.32
N SER A 487 -17.19 -7.30 -19.76
CA SER A 487 -16.05 -7.64 -18.90
C SER A 487 -14.90 -6.68 -19.18
N VAL A 488 -14.13 -6.38 -18.14
CA VAL A 488 -12.93 -5.56 -18.22
C VAL A 488 -11.73 -6.38 -17.81
N TYR A 489 -10.60 -6.12 -18.45
CA TYR A 489 -9.31 -6.68 -18.10
C TYR A 489 -8.25 -5.60 -18.22
N GLU A 490 -7.50 -5.35 -17.16
CA GLU A 490 -6.34 -4.45 -17.21
C GLU A 490 -5.06 -5.26 -17.41
N GLY A 491 -4.34 -4.95 -18.48
CA GLY A 491 -3.06 -5.54 -18.81
C GLY A 491 -3.13 -6.89 -19.51
N ILE A 492 -2.14 -7.14 -20.38
CA ILE A 492 -2.06 -8.37 -21.18
C ILE A 492 -2.05 -9.66 -20.35
N ALA A 493 -1.61 -9.62 -19.09
CA ALA A 493 -1.57 -10.80 -18.22
C ALA A 493 -2.97 -11.27 -17.77
N ASN A 494 -3.93 -10.35 -17.65
CA ASN A 494 -5.26 -10.64 -17.13
C ASN A 494 -6.30 -10.85 -18.26
N MET A 495 -6.00 -10.38 -19.46
CA MET A 495 -6.90 -10.50 -20.62
C MET A 495 -6.98 -11.95 -21.12
N PRO A 496 -8.16 -12.56 -21.25
CA PRO A 496 -8.29 -13.94 -21.71
C PRO A 496 -7.89 -14.08 -23.17
N THR A 497 -7.44 -15.27 -23.59
CA THR A 497 -7.19 -15.55 -25.00
C THR A 497 -8.52 -15.49 -25.77
N ILE A 498 -8.65 -14.58 -26.73
CA ILE A 498 -9.83 -14.43 -27.60
C ILE A 498 -9.47 -14.92 -29.00
N VAL A 499 -10.25 -15.88 -29.50
CA VAL A 499 -10.07 -16.47 -30.83
C VAL A 499 -11.29 -16.18 -31.68
N HIS A 500 -11.09 -15.58 -32.85
CA HIS A 500 -12.10 -15.57 -33.90
C HIS A 500 -11.96 -16.84 -34.74
N ASN A 501 -12.96 -17.71 -34.70
CA ASN A 501 -12.93 -19.04 -35.31
C ASN A 501 -13.29 -19.05 -36.82
N GLY A 502 -13.31 -17.87 -37.45
CA GLY A 502 -13.76 -17.65 -38.83
C GLY A 502 -15.26 -17.31 -38.92
N GLY A 503 -15.69 -16.80 -40.07
CA GLY A 503 -17.04 -16.23 -40.24
C GLY A 503 -17.05 -14.71 -40.12
N ASP A 504 -18.21 -14.14 -39.75
CA ASP A 504 -18.35 -12.71 -39.51
C ASP A 504 -17.76 -12.37 -38.13
N ALA A 505 -16.70 -11.57 -38.13
CA ALA A 505 -16.06 -11.09 -36.91
C ALA A 505 -16.94 -10.02 -36.22
N GLY A 506 -16.89 -9.97 -34.89
CA GLY A 506 -17.45 -8.85 -34.13
C GLY A 506 -16.70 -7.55 -34.38
N TYR A 507 -17.29 -6.44 -33.93
CA TYR A 507 -16.62 -5.13 -33.99
C TYR A 507 -15.49 -5.00 -32.96
N VAL A 508 -14.45 -4.27 -33.32
CA VAL A 508 -13.28 -4.00 -32.51
C VAL A 508 -12.90 -2.53 -32.64
N THR A 509 -12.50 -1.91 -31.54
CA THR A 509 -12.04 -0.52 -31.52
C THR A 509 -10.72 -0.44 -30.77
N VAL A 510 -9.71 0.17 -31.37
CA VAL A 510 -8.37 0.30 -30.78
C VAL A 510 -8.04 1.76 -30.63
N PHE A 511 -7.79 2.20 -29.40
CA PHE A 511 -7.32 3.54 -29.09
C PHE A 511 -5.94 3.48 -28.44
N MET A 512 -5.07 4.40 -28.86
CA MET A 512 -3.73 4.61 -28.34
C MET A 512 -3.56 6.10 -28.08
N ASP A 513 -3.28 6.44 -26.83
CA ASP A 513 -2.91 7.79 -26.42
C ASP A 513 -1.42 8.01 -26.70
N SER A 514 -1.11 8.33 -27.95
CA SER A 514 0.25 8.61 -28.41
C SER A 514 0.24 9.65 -29.51
N THR A 515 1.38 10.28 -29.74
CA THR A 515 1.63 11.15 -30.90
C THR A 515 2.22 10.39 -32.10
N THR A 516 2.79 9.20 -31.91
CA THR A 516 3.41 8.35 -32.93
C THR A 516 2.61 7.06 -33.20
N ASN A 517 3.05 6.22 -34.14
CA ASN A 517 2.51 4.86 -34.35
C ASN A 517 3.23 3.86 -33.45
N ASN A 518 2.59 2.71 -33.19
CA ASN A 518 3.18 1.56 -32.51
C ASN A 518 3.52 1.72 -31.02
N ASP A 519 2.99 2.72 -30.34
CA ASP A 519 2.95 2.68 -28.86
C ASP A 519 1.88 1.69 -28.40
N PRO A 520 1.99 1.12 -27.18
CA PRO A 520 0.97 0.22 -26.66
C PRO A 520 -0.43 0.85 -26.67
N ALA A 521 -1.45 0.07 -27.01
CA ALA A 521 -2.84 0.51 -26.96
C ALA A 521 -3.23 0.92 -25.52
N THR A 522 -4.00 1.99 -25.39
CA THR A 522 -4.55 2.46 -24.11
C THR A 522 -5.86 1.73 -23.80
N VAL A 523 -6.78 1.67 -24.77
CA VAL A 523 -8.07 0.99 -24.65
C VAL A 523 -8.33 0.15 -25.89
N VAL A 524 -8.71 -1.10 -25.71
CA VAL A 524 -9.13 -2.02 -26.76
C VAL A 524 -10.52 -2.54 -26.44
N PHE A 525 -11.50 -2.23 -27.28
CA PHE A 525 -12.85 -2.78 -27.20
C PHE A 525 -13.03 -3.95 -28.17
N ILE A 526 -13.68 -5.02 -27.72
CA ILE A 526 -13.95 -6.22 -28.51
C ILE A 526 -15.40 -6.65 -28.31
N GLU A 527 -16.16 -6.73 -29.39
CA GLU A 527 -17.43 -7.44 -29.42
C GLU A 527 -17.17 -8.92 -29.68
N LYS A 528 -17.38 -9.76 -28.67
CA LYS A 528 -17.28 -11.21 -28.77
C LYS A 528 -18.64 -11.78 -29.15
N ASN A 529 -18.79 -12.15 -30.43
CA ASN A 529 -20.02 -12.74 -30.99
C ASN A 529 -19.95 -14.29 -31.02
N ASP A 530 -20.94 -14.94 -31.62
CA ASP A 530 -21.04 -16.42 -31.71
C ASP A 530 -19.86 -17.11 -32.41
N ASN A 531 -19.14 -16.40 -33.29
CA ASN A 531 -17.99 -16.93 -34.02
C ASN A 531 -16.68 -16.79 -33.23
N MET A 532 -16.74 -16.25 -32.01
CA MET A 532 -15.57 -15.96 -31.19
C MET A 532 -15.60 -16.76 -29.89
N SER A 533 -14.49 -17.41 -29.57
CA SER A 533 -14.27 -18.09 -28.29
C SER A 533 -13.36 -17.27 -27.40
N MET A 534 -13.49 -17.48 -26.10
CA MET A 534 -12.66 -16.85 -25.08
C MET A 534 -12.21 -17.96 -24.13
N SER A 535 -10.90 -18.15 -23.99
CA SER A 535 -10.29 -19.15 -23.12
C SER A 535 -9.29 -18.50 -22.19
N SER A 536 -9.19 -19.04 -20.98
CA SER A 536 -8.19 -18.55 -20.02
C SER A 536 -6.87 -19.29 -20.22
N ASP A 537 -5.75 -18.59 -20.07
CA ASP A 537 -4.46 -19.26 -19.86
C ASP A 537 -4.32 -19.72 -18.39
N ASN A 538 -5.22 -19.27 -17.49
CA ASN A 538 -5.41 -19.89 -16.19
C ASN A 538 -5.80 -21.37 -16.43
N LYS A 539 -5.03 -22.31 -15.87
CA LYS A 539 -5.25 -23.77 -15.96
C LYS A 539 -5.63 -24.38 -14.61
N ASP A 540 -6.25 -23.57 -13.76
CA ASP A 540 -6.73 -24.01 -12.46
C ASP A 540 -7.80 -25.08 -12.64
N VAL A 541 -7.76 -26.09 -11.76
CA VAL A 541 -8.78 -27.12 -11.65
C VAL A 541 -9.62 -26.77 -10.43
N ILE A 542 -10.92 -26.58 -10.65
CA ILE A 542 -11.85 -26.14 -9.61
C ILE A 542 -12.94 -27.19 -9.42
N TYR A 543 -12.99 -27.79 -8.24
CA TYR A 543 -14.13 -28.60 -7.84
C TYR A 543 -15.14 -27.72 -7.12
N VAL A 544 -16.39 -27.69 -7.56
CA VAL A 544 -17.46 -26.85 -7.01
C VAL A 544 -18.53 -27.73 -6.38
N LYS A 545 -18.89 -27.45 -5.12
CA LYS A 545 -20.06 -28.06 -4.45
C LYS A 545 -21.33 -27.42 -5.01
N GLY A 546 -22.11 -28.21 -5.73
CA GLY A 546 -23.34 -27.73 -6.34
C GLY A 546 -24.39 -27.37 -5.29
N SER A 547 -25.19 -26.34 -5.58
CA SER A 547 -26.21 -25.86 -4.66
C SER A 547 -27.44 -25.34 -5.41
N ASN A 548 -28.61 -25.51 -4.79
CA ASN A 548 -29.85 -24.88 -5.22
C ASN A 548 -30.11 -23.55 -4.49
N ALA A 549 -29.12 -23.04 -3.75
CA ALA A 549 -29.20 -21.72 -3.13
C ALA A 549 -29.44 -20.63 -4.19
N GLY A 550 -30.15 -19.58 -3.77
CA GLY A 550 -30.37 -18.41 -4.62
C GLY A 550 -29.08 -17.61 -4.88
N THR A 551 -29.21 -16.53 -5.63
CA THR A 551 -28.09 -15.64 -5.91
C THR A 551 -27.74 -14.75 -4.71
N SER A 552 -26.44 -14.56 -4.49
CA SER A 552 -25.89 -13.51 -3.64
C SER A 552 -25.95 -12.16 -4.37
N TYR A 553 -25.94 -11.06 -3.62
CA TYR A 553 -25.92 -9.71 -4.18
C TYR A 553 -24.92 -8.81 -3.45
N THR A 554 -24.15 -8.04 -4.22
CA THR A 554 -23.45 -6.85 -3.71
C THR A 554 -23.62 -5.71 -4.70
N ALA A 555 -23.51 -4.46 -4.23
CA ALA A 555 -23.58 -3.30 -5.10
C ALA A 555 -22.51 -3.34 -6.22
N ASN A 556 -21.31 -3.87 -5.93
CA ASN A 556 -20.18 -3.89 -6.86
C ASN A 556 -20.24 -5.04 -7.89
N LEU A 557 -20.78 -6.21 -7.50
CA LEU A 557 -20.80 -7.42 -8.33
C LEU A 557 -22.16 -7.69 -8.98
N GLY A 558 -23.23 -7.01 -8.54
CA GLY A 558 -24.59 -7.38 -8.90
C GLY A 558 -24.99 -8.72 -8.29
N TYR A 559 -25.89 -9.44 -8.98
CA TYR A 559 -26.26 -10.80 -8.59
C TYR A 559 -25.26 -11.81 -9.13
N TYR A 560 -24.82 -12.74 -8.27
CA TYR A 560 -23.91 -13.83 -8.61
C TYR A 560 -24.28 -15.09 -7.81
N TYR A 561 -23.80 -16.25 -8.23
CA TYR A 561 -23.83 -17.46 -7.42
C TYR A 561 -22.52 -17.59 -6.64
N GLU A 562 -22.59 -18.09 -5.42
CA GLU A 562 -21.42 -18.36 -4.58
C GLU A 562 -21.47 -19.81 -4.13
N TYR A 563 -20.36 -20.53 -4.32
CA TYR A 563 -20.26 -21.95 -4.02
C TYR A 563 -19.00 -22.23 -3.22
N ASP A 564 -19.09 -23.16 -2.26
CA ASP A 564 -17.92 -23.80 -1.68
C ASP A 564 -17.18 -24.59 -2.77
N ALA A 565 -15.85 -24.45 -2.83
CA ALA A 565 -15.04 -25.05 -3.86
C ALA A 565 -13.63 -25.41 -3.37
N PHE A 566 -12.96 -26.29 -4.13
CA PHE A 566 -11.51 -26.36 -4.16
C PHE A 566 -11.00 -25.62 -5.36
N ILE A 567 -10.08 -24.66 -5.19
CA ILE A 567 -9.30 -24.10 -6.30
C ILE A 567 -7.89 -24.65 -6.17
N ASN A 568 -7.48 -25.49 -7.13
CA ASN A 568 -6.18 -26.18 -7.13
C ASN A 568 -5.85 -26.98 -5.85
N GLY A 569 -6.87 -27.36 -5.08
CA GLY A 569 -6.73 -28.08 -3.82
C GLY A 569 -6.87 -27.27 -2.55
N GLU A 570 -7.05 -25.96 -2.64
CA GLU A 570 -7.33 -25.11 -1.48
C GLU A 570 -8.84 -24.89 -1.35
N ALA A 571 -9.38 -25.19 -0.17
CA ALA A 571 -10.79 -24.98 0.14
C ALA A 571 -11.09 -23.48 0.26
N THR A 572 -12.04 -22.99 -0.54
CA THR A 572 -12.42 -21.56 -0.62
C THR A 572 -13.84 -21.43 -1.18
N THR A 573 -14.30 -20.20 -1.44
CA THR A 573 -15.52 -19.95 -2.22
C THR A 573 -15.18 -19.47 -3.62
N VAL A 574 -16.04 -19.83 -4.58
CA VAL A 574 -15.95 -19.31 -5.95
C VAL A 574 -17.22 -18.56 -6.30
N LYS A 575 -17.05 -17.36 -6.88
CA LYS A 575 -18.14 -16.53 -7.38
C LYS A 575 -18.34 -16.80 -8.86
N VAL A 576 -19.57 -17.07 -9.24
CA VAL A 576 -19.93 -17.45 -10.62
C VAL A 576 -21.02 -16.51 -11.12
N SER A 577 -20.91 -16.09 -12.38
CA SER A 577 -21.84 -15.14 -12.98
C SER A 577 -23.30 -15.65 -12.91
N ASN A 578 -24.25 -14.73 -12.70
CA ASN A 578 -25.68 -15.05 -12.67
C ASN A 578 -26.23 -15.26 -14.09
N ASN A 579 -25.80 -16.36 -14.71
CA ASN A 579 -26.24 -16.83 -16.01
C ASN A 579 -26.73 -18.28 -15.88
N SER A 580 -27.84 -18.62 -16.52
CA SER A 580 -28.42 -19.96 -16.49
C SER A 580 -27.48 -21.04 -16.99
N THR A 581 -26.54 -20.72 -17.89
CA THR A 581 -25.53 -21.68 -18.38
C THR A 581 -24.39 -21.90 -17.39
N MET A 582 -24.21 -20.98 -16.44
CA MET A 582 -23.12 -21.00 -15.46
C MET A 582 -23.56 -21.53 -14.09
N GLN A 583 -24.87 -21.65 -13.84
CA GLN A 583 -25.39 -22.17 -12.58
C GLN A 583 -24.98 -23.63 -12.35
N MET A 584 -24.57 -23.96 -11.13
CA MET A 584 -24.09 -25.28 -10.72
C MET A 584 -25.02 -25.85 -9.65
N THR A 585 -26.09 -26.50 -10.09
CA THR A 585 -27.09 -27.14 -9.21
C THR A 585 -26.64 -28.50 -8.69
N SER A 586 -25.59 -29.09 -9.29
CA SER A 586 -24.91 -30.31 -8.86
C SER A 586 -23.41 -30.07 -8.76
N ASP A 587 -22.71 -30.91 -8.00
CA ASP A 587 -21.25 -30.85 -7.94
C ASP A 587 -20.64 -30.95 -9.35
N ALA A 588 -19.59 -30.17 -9.58
CA ALA A 588 -18.97 -30.03 -10.88
C ALA A 588 -17.45 -29.89 -10.74
N LEU A 589 -16.72 -30.36 -11.75
CA LEU A 589 -15.28 -30.10 -11.90
C LEU A 589 -15.08 -29.23 -13.13
N ILE A 590 -14.31 -28.16 -12.95
CA ILE A 590 -14.07 -27.10 -13.92
C ILE A 590 -12.58 -27.04 -14.20
N TYR A 591 -12.21 -26.81 -15.45
CA TYR A 591 -10.84 -26.55 -15.84
C TYR A 591 -10.76 -25.30 -16.69
N GLY A 592 -9.71 -24.53 -16.42
CA GLY A 592 -9.41 -23.31 -17.14
C GLY A 592 -10.44 -22.19 -16.95
N PRO A 593 -10.71 -21.77 -15.71
CA PRO A 593 -11.71 -20.74 -15.42
C PRO A 593 -11.35 -19.38 -16.03
N VAL A 594 -12.35 -18.68 -16.53
CA VAL A 594 -12.27 -17.29 -16.99
C VAL A 594 -12.95 -16.42 -15.94
N TYR A 595 -12.22 -15.48 -15.35
CA TYR A 595 -12.73 -14.51 -14.38
C TYR A 595 -12.76 -13.12 -15.00
N ASN A 596 -13.75 -12.30 -14.66
CA ASN A 596 -13.67 -10.86 -14.93
C ASN A 596 -12.71 -10.14 -13.95
N ASP A 597 -12.44 -8.86 -14.19
CA ASP A 597 -11.73 -7.92 -13.29
C ASP A 597 -12.17 -7.96 -11.82
N LYS A 598 -13.42 -8.32 -11.55
CA LYS A 598 -13.99 -8.38 -10.20
C LYS A 598 -13.90 -9.76 -9.54
N GLY A 599 -13.20 -10.71 -10.17
CA GLY A 599 -12.99 -12.06 -9.65
C GLY A 599 -14.24 -12.96 -9.73
N VAL A 600 -15.20 -12.66 -10.61
CA VAL A 600 -16.38 -13.50 -10.86
C VAL A 600 -16.14 -14.36 -12.10
N MET A 601 -16.33 -15.68 -11.97
CA MET A 601 -16.17 -16.63 -13.08
C MET A 601 -17.29 -16.43 -14.11
N THR A 602 -16.90 -16.08 -15.33
CA THR A 602 -17.78 -15.82 -16.48
C THR A 602 -17.67 -16.87 -17.57
N GLY A 603 -16.72 -17.80 -17.46
CA GLY A 603 -16.55 -18.93 -18.38
C GLY A 603 -15.54 -19.96 -17.88
N PHE A 604 -15.36 -21.03 -18.63
CA PHE A 604 -14.38 -22.10 -18.39
C PHE A 604 -14.05 -22.83 -19.70
N GLU A 605 -12.95 -23.58 -19.74
CA GLU A 605 -12.56 -24.40 -20.89
C GLU A 605 -13.34 -25.71 -20.93
N ASP A 606 -13.24 -26.51 -19.87
CA ASP A 606 -13.93 -27.80 -19.74
C ASP A 606 -14.79 -27.81 -18.47
N ARG A 607 -15.93 -28.50 -18.51
CA ARG A 607 -16.75 -28.80 -17.33
C ARG A 607 -17.34 -30.20 -17.38
N VAL A 608 -17.22 -30.91 -16.27
CA VAL A 608 -17.96 -32.16 -16.04
C VAL A 608 -18.82 -32.08 -14.79
N ASP A 609 -19.96 -32.75 -14.85
CA ASP A 609 -20.87 -32.96 -13.73
C ASP A 609 -21.61 -34.30 -13.90
N SER A 610 -22.60 -34.57 -13.05
CA SER A 610 -23.37 -35.82 -13.12
C SER A 610 -24.14 -36.03 -14.43
N THR A 611 -24.34 -34.98 -15.24
CA THR A 611 -25.02 -35.02 -16.55
C THR A 611 -24.03 -34.98 -17.71
N THR A 612 -22.93 -34.24 -17.58
CA THR A 612 -21.84 -34.15 -18.55
C THR A 612 -20.65 -34.93 -18.02
N THR A 613 -20.55 -36.23 -18.34
CA THR A 613 -19.57 -37.12 -17.69
C THR A 613 -18.16 -37.06 -18.28
N SER A 614 -17.98 -36.40 -19.42
CA SER A 614 -16.68 -36.19 -20.05
C SER A 614 -16.68 -34.92 -20.88
N ASP A 615 -15.68 -34.07 -20.67
CA ASP A 615 -15.44 -32.86 -21.44
C ASP A 615 -13.93 -32.58 -21.44
N GLY A 616 -13.34 -32.37 -22.62
CA GLY A 616 -11.89 -32.26 -22.81
C GLY A 616 -11.05 -33.25 -21.99
N SER A 617 -10.31 -32.73 -21.01
CA SER A 617 -9.43 -33.50 -20.11
C SER A 617 -10.11 -34.00 -18.83
N LEU A 618 -11.36 -33.60 -18.58
CA LEU A 618 -12.10 -33.88 -17.36
C LEU A 618 -13.07 -35.06 -17.51
N ARG A 619 -13.28 -35.79 -16.41
CA ARG A 619 -14.17 -36.95 -16.34
C ARG A 619 -14.94 -36.96 -15.03
N TYR A 620 -16.14 -37.52 -15.06
CA TYR A 620 -16.94 -37.86 -13.89
C TYR A 620 -17.33 -39.33 -13.95
N ALA A 621 -17.26 -40.02 -12.82
CA ALA A 621 -17.69 -41.40 -12.67
C ALA A 621 -18.27 -41.67 -11.27
N VAL A 622 -18.87 -42.85 -11.11
CA VAL A 622 -19.37 -43.36 -9.83
C VAL A 622 -18.63 -44.66 -9.51
N GLY A 623 -18.15 -44.77 -8.28
CA GLY A 623 -17.37 -45.88 -7.76
C GLY A 623 -15.85 -45.66 -7.80
N THR A 624 -15.20 -46.02 -6.71
CA THR A 624 -13.77 -45.97 -6.43
C THR A 624 -13.24 -47.39 -6.12
N ASP A 625 -11.94 -47.62 -6.32
CA ASP A 625 -11.25 -48.87 -5.98
C ASP A 625 -9.91 -48.52 -5.29
N SER A 626 -9.31 -49.49 -4.64
CA SER A 626 -7.99 -49.33 -4.02
C SER A 626 -6.86 -49.40 -5.05
N VAL A 627 -5.76 -48.67 -4.80
CA VAL A 627 -4.56 -48.72 -5.65
C VAL A 627 -3.94 -50.12 -5.61
N THR A 628 -3.71 -50.71 -6.79
CA THR A 628 -3.00 -51.98 -6.96
C THR A 628 -2.00 -51.87 -8.11
N ASN A 629 -0.72 -52.17 -7.86
CA ASN A 629 0.36 -52.09 -8.86
C ASN A 629 0.41 -50.74 -9.60
N ASP A 630 0.40 -49.63 -8.85
CA ASP A 630 0.43 -48.25 -9.37
C ASP A 630 -0.73 -47.88 -10.32
N VAL A 631 -1.82 -48.63 -10.27
CA VAL A 631 -3.06 -48.40 -11.02
C VAL A 631 -4.23 -48.33 -10.05
N ILE A 632 -5.16 -47.41 -10.29
CA ILE A 632 -6.44 -47.29 -9.58
C ILE A 632 -7.58 -47.45 -10.57
N LYS A 633 -8.75 -47.95 -10.13
CA LYS A 633 -9.96 -47.93 -10.95
C LYS A 633 -10.93 -46.87 -10.45
N LEU A 634 -11.39 -46.04 -11.37
CA LEU A 634 -12.43 -45.04 -11.13
C LEU A 634 -13.56 -45.33 -12.12
N GLY A 635 -14.80 -45.53 -11.63
CA GLY A 635 -15.90 -45.98 -12.47
C GLY A 635 -15.68 -47.34 -13.15
N GLY A 636 -14.85 -48.19 -12.57
CA GLY A 636 -14.43 -49.47 -13.15
C GLY A 636 -13.38 -49.37 -14.26
N ILE A 637 -12.94 -48.17 -14.64
CA ILE A 637 -11.90 -47.96 -15.66
C ILE A 637 -10.52 -47.83 -14.97
N PRO A 638 -9.50 -48.62 -15.37
CA PRO A 638 -8.17 -48.54 -14.80
C PRO A 638 -7.39 -47.33 -15.32
N TYR A 639 -6.75 -46.59 -14.41
CA TYR A 639 -5.88 -45.46 -14.71
C TYR A 639 -4.53 -45.58 -14.00
N ALA A 640 -3.46 -45.28 -14.73
CA ALA A 640 -2.20 -44.87 -14.13
C ALA A 640 -2.29 -43.40 -13.70
N TYR A 641 -1.45 -42.99 -12.75
CA TYR A 641 -1.43 -41.62 -12.23
C TYR A 641 -0.01 -41.04 -12.28
N THR A 642 0.10 -39.72 -12.30
CA THR A 642 1.40 -39.04 -12.23
C THR A 642 1.96 -39.12 -10.80
N ARG A 643 3.27 -38.93 -10.65
CA ARG A 643 3.92 -38.99 -9.32
C ARG A 643 3.40 -37.90 -8.37
N ASP A 644 2.92 -36.81 -8.93
CA ASP A 644 2.40 -35.61 -8.27
C ASP A 644 0.86 -35.52 -8.36
N VAL A 645 0.17 -36.65 -8.57
CA VAL A 645 -1.30 -36.68 -8.60
C VAL A 645 -1.87 -36.08 -7.32
N LYS A 646 -2.78 -35.12 -7.49
CA LYS A 646 -3.46 -34.44 -6.39
C LYS A 646 -4.78 -35.13 -6.08
N VAL A 647 -5.06 -35.39 -4.81
CA VAL A 647 -6.27 -36.13 -4.40
C VAL A 647 -6.96 -35.38 -3.28
N TYR A 648 -8.26 -35.19 -3.43
CA TYR A 648 -9.10 -34.46 -2.48
C TYR A 648 -10.40 -35.22 -2.22
N PHE A 649 -10.89 -35.12 -0.98
CA PHE A 649 -12.14 -35.68 -0.54
C PHE A 649 -13.11 -34.57 -0.12
N VAL A 650 -14.38 -34.77 -0.45
CA VAL A 650 -15.51 -34.14 0.22
C VAL A 650 -16.09 -35.20 1.15
N ASN A 651 -15.88 -35.04 2.45
CA ASN A 651 -16.38 -35.98 3.43
C ASN A 651 -17.91 -35.88 3.55
N VAL A 652 -18.52 -36.76 4.34
CA VAL A 652 -19.98 -36.81 4.52
C VAL A 652 -20.58 -35.58 5.20
N ASP A 653 -19.78 -34.89 6.03
CA ASP A 653 -20.15 -33.63 6.66
C ASP A 653 -20.03 -32.43 5.69
N GLY A 654 -19.44 -32.66 4.51
CA GLY A 654 -19.25 -31.68 3.46
C GLY A 654 -17.94 -30.89 3.57
N ASP A 655 -17.02 -31.30 4.44
CA ASP A 655 -15.69 -30.71 4.57
C ASP A 655 -14.77 -31.17 3.44
N LEU A 656 -13.83 -30.30 3.13
CA LEU A 656 -12.91 -30.39 2.00
C LEU A 656 -11.51 -30.76 2.52
N GLU A 657 -11.05 -31.98 2.23
CA GLU A 657 -9.78 -32.53 2.74
C GLU A 657 -8.82 -32.97 1.63
N ALA A 658 -7.54 -32.60 1.74
CA ALA A 658 -6.48 -33.11 0.86
C ALA A 658 -5.97 -34.47 1.36
N SER A 659 -5.63 -35.37 0.43
CA SER A 659 -5.21 -36.74 0.75
C SER A 659 -4.26 -37.33 -0.31
N SER A 660 -4.04 -38.64 -0.25
CA SER A 660 -3.20 -39.37 -1.20
C SER A 660 -4.02 -40.34 -2.05
N ILE A 661 -3.55 -40.62 -3.27
CA ILE A 661 -4.19 -41.61 -4.16
C ILE A 661 -4.28 -43.00 -3.50
N THR A 662 -3.34 -43.34 -2.63
CA THR A 662 -3.31 -44.61 -1.89
C THR A 662 -4.30 -44.67 -0.73
N ALA A 663 -4.88 -43.53 -0.32
CA ALA A 663 -5.91 -43.49 0.73
C ALA A 663 -7.31 -43.78 0.19
N ILE A 664 -7.50 -43.81 -1.14
CA ILE A 664 -8.78 -44.13 -1.76
C ILE A 664 -9.12 -45.60 -1.49
N ALA A 665 -10.24 -45.82 -0.81
CA ALA A 665 -10.79 -47.15 -0.56
C ALA A 665 -11.73 -47.57 -1.70
N GLN A 666 -12.05 -48.86 -1.74
CA GLN A 666 -13.06 -49.35 -2.64
C GLN A 666 -14.45 -48.95 -2.11
N ASP A 667 -15.18 -48.17 -2.90
CA ASP A 667 -16.58 -47.86 -2.68
C ASP A 667 -17.34 -47.92 -4.02
N SER A 668 -18.56 -48.45 -4.01
CA SER A 668 -19.37 -48.58 -5.22
C SER A 668 -20.21 -47.34 -5.55
N ASN A 669 -20.41 -46.42 -4.60
CA ASN A 669 -21.36 -45.32 -4.74
C ASN A 669 -20.69 -43.92 -4.67
N ASP A 670 -19.40 -43.86 -4.30
CA ASP A 670 -18.60 -42.64 -4.29
C ASP A 670 -18.67 -41.93 -5.64
N LYS A 671 -18.78 -40.59 -5.62
CA LYS A 671 -18.78 -39.79 -6.84
C LYS A 671 -17.39 -39.23 -7.05
N VAL A 672 -16.77 -39.54 -8.18
CA VAL A 672 -15.39 -39.15 -8.47
C VAL A 672 -15.32 -38.28 -9.72
N PHE A 673 -14.65 -37.14 -9.58
CA PHE A 673 -14.36 -36.18 -10.63
C PHE A 673 -12.86 -36.11 -10.80
N TYR A 674 -12.36 -36.21 -12.02
CA TYR A 674 -10.91 -36.32 -12.22
C TYR A 674 -10.46 -35.73 -13.55
N LYS A 675 -9.19 -35.34 -13.58
CA LYS A 675 -8.51 -34.82 -14.75
C LYS A 675 -7.41 -35.79 -15.19
N VAL A 676 -7.31 -35.99 -16.50
CA VAL A 676 -6.22 -36.73 -17.14
C VAL A 676 -5.32 -35.81 -17.95
N ASN A 677 -4.05 -36.19 -18.11
CA ASN A 677 -3.13 -35.57 -19.07
C ASN A 677 -3.22 -36.23 -20.46
N ASP A 678 -2.39 -35.76 -21.40
CA ASP A 678 -2.36 -36.26 -22.78
C ASP A 678 -1.98 -37.76 -22.88
N ASP A 679 -1.24 -38.28 -21.91
CA ASP A 679 -0.89 -39.71 -21.79
C ASP A 679 -2.00 -40.53 -21.10
N ASN A 680 -3.17 -39.93 -20.84
CA ASN A 680 -4.29 -40.51 -20.12
C ASN A 680 -3.94 -40.96 -18.68
N ARG A 681 -3.04 -40.23 -18.02
CA ARG A 681 -2.68 -40.40 -16.61
C ARG A 681 -3.41 -39.39 -15.73
N LEU A 682 -3.86 -39.81 -14.55
CA LEU A 682 -4.53 -38.93 -13.59
C LEU A 682 -3.55 -37.87 -13.06
N THR A 683 -4.00 -36.61 -13.07
CA THR A 683 -3.29 -35.47 -12.45
C THR A 683 -4.03 -34.94 -11.23
N ASP A 684 -5.36 -34.97 -11.24
CA ASP A 684 -6.22 -34.45 -10.18
C ASP A 684 -7.42 -35.38 -9.99
N VAL A 685 -7.75 -35.71 -8.75
CA VAL A 685 -8.86 -36.59 -8.38
C VAL A 685 -9.60 -35.98 -7.19
N TYR A 686 -10.91 -35.78 -7.34
CA TYR A 686 -11.81 -35.25 -6.33
C TYR A 686 -12.90 -36.28 -6.07
N ILE A 687 -13.05 -36.73 -4.83
CA ILE A 687 -13.99 -37.77 -4.44
C ILE A 687 -14.99 -37.17 -3.45
N LYS A 688 -16.27 -37.22 -3.79
CA LYS A 688 -17.33 -37.01 -2.82
C LYS A 688 -17.73 -38.35 -2.24
N VAL A 689 -17.44 -38.52 -0.95
CA VAL A 689 -17.77 -39.73 -0.19
C VAL A 689 -19.29 -39.82 -0.08
N VAL A 690 -19.84 -40.99 -0.40
CA VAL A 690 -21.27 -41.26 -0.26
C VAL A 690 -21.47 -42.40 0.72
N ASP A 691 -21.65 -42.10 2.01
CA ASP A 691 -21.94 -43.17 2.96
C ASP A 691 -23.29 -43.85 2.66
N GLU A 692 -23.29 -45.19 2.67
CA GLU A 692 -24.53 -45.93 2.85
C GLU A 692 -25.09 -45.64 4.25
N THR A 693 -26.38 -45.34 4.34
CA THR A 693 -27.02 -45.08 5.64
C THR A 693 -26.86 -46.32 6.52
N GLU A 694 -26.05 -46.23 7.58
CA GLU A 694 -26.06 -47.27 8.61
C GLU A 694 -27.50 -47.40 9.13
N THR A 695 -28.06 -48.60 9.02
CA THR A 695 -29.28 -48.95 9.76
C THR A 695 -28.91 -49.17 11.22
N VAL A 696 -28.67 -48.07 11.93
CA VAL A 696 -28.55 -48.09 13.38
C VAL A 696 -29.90 -48.45 13.97
N THR A 697 -30.03 -49.67 14.51
CA THR A 697 -31.12 -50.01 15.40
C THR A 697 -30.92 -49.21 16.68
N PRO A 698 -31.80 -48.25 17.05
CA PRO A 698 -31.56 -47.41 18.20
C PRO A 698 -31.58 -48.24 19.49
N GLY A 699 -30.46 -48.27 20.21
CA GLY A 699 -30.44 -48.60 21.64
C GLY A 699 -31.04 -47.44 22.44
N ALA A 700 -32.35 -47.24 22.34
CA ALA A 700 -33.06 -46.24 23.14
C ALA A 700 -33.19 -46.74 24.59
N GLY A 701 -32.82 -45.92 25.58
CA GLY A 701 -33.04 -46.21 26.99
C GLY A 701 -34.54 -46.39 27.26
N VAL A 702 -34.96 -47.62 27.55
CA VAL A 702 -36.38 -48.03 27.67
C VAL A 702 -36.91 -47.96 29.12
N LEU A 703 -36.32 -47.17 30.02
CA LEU A 703 -36.67 -47.16 31.46
C LEU A 703 -36.99 -45.75 31.96
N SER A 704 -38.20 -45.54 32.52
CA SER A 704 -38.61 -44.25 33.10
C SER A 704 -38.81 -44.27 34.61
N ALA A 705 -39.26 -45.39 35.19
CA ALA A 705 -39.57 -45.46 36.61
C ALA A 705 -39.63 -46.90 37.14
N THR A 706 -39.31 -47.06 38.43
CA THR A 706 -39.59 -48.26 39.23
C THR A 706 -40.45 -47.92 40.44
N ALA A 707 -41.40 -48.78 40.78
CA ALA A 707 -42.27 -48.62 41.96
C ALA A 707 -42.30 -49.88 42.83
N LEU A 708 -42.61 -49.71 44.12
CA LEU A 708 -42.74 -50.75 45.14
C LEU A 708 -44.14 -50.65 45.77
N ALA A 709 -44.84 -51.78 45.88
CA ALA A 709 -46.15 -51.88 46.51
C ALA A 709 -46.32 -53.20 47.26
N LYS A 710 -47.33 -53.29 48.14
CA LYS A 710 -47.83 -54.55 48.69
C LYS A 710 -49.01 -55.02 47.85
N ASP A 711 -49.09 -56.31 47.55
CA ASP A 711 -50.31 -56.87 46.98
C ASP A 711 -51.36 -57.20 48.06
N SER A 712 -52.52 -57.70 47.64
CA SER A 712 -53.63 -58.08 48.53
C SER A 712 -53.30 -59.24 49.47
N SER A 713 -52.20 -59.96 49.26
CA SER A 713 -51.71 -61.07 50.10
C SER A 713 -50.62 -60.62 51.08
N GLY A 714 -50.14 -59.37 50.96
CA GLY A 714 -49.08 -58.80 51.79
C GLY A 714 -47.67 -59.00 51.22
N ASP A 715 -47.55 -59.54 50.01
CA ASP A 715 -46.28 -59.78 49.34
C ASP A 715 -45.79 -58.52 48.61
N LEU A 716 -44.47 -58.43 48.40
CA LEU A 716 -43.82 -57.27 47.78
C LEU A 716 -43.89 -57.36 46.25
N VAL A 717 -44.39 -56.29 45.64
CA VAL A 717 -44.49 -56.13 44.19
C VAL A 717 -43.64 -54.98 43.73
N ALA A 718 -42.68 -55.26 42.84
CA ALA A 718 -41.85 -54.24 42.19
C ALA A 718 -42.25 -54.10 40.73
N SER A 719 -42.49 -52.89 40.21
CA SER A 719 -42.84 -52.70 38.80
C SER A 719 -41.86 -51.81 38.05
N VAL A 720 -41.74 -52.03 36.74
CA VAL A 720 -40.89 -51.28 35.81
C VAL A 720 -41.76 -50.67 34.72
N THR A 721 -41.57 -49.39 34.41
CA THR A 721 -42.30 -48.68 33.34
C THR A 721 -41.37 -48.27 32.20
N LEU A 722 -41.85 -48.44 30.96
CA LEU A 722 -41.10 -48.13 29.75
C LEU A 722 -41.27 -46.67 29.29
N THR A 723 -40.17 -46.06 28.84
CA THR A 723 -40.13 -44.73 28.16
C THR A 723 -40.60 -44.77 26.71
N GLY A 724 -40.63 -45.95 26.08
CA GLY A 724 -40.93 -46.15 24.67
C GLY A 724 -41.50 -47.55 24.39
N PRO A 725 -42.03 -47.80 23.17
CA PRO A 725 -42.51 -49.12 22.79
C PRO A 725 -41.39 -50.17 22.82
N ALA A 726 -41.67 -51.35 23.36
CA ALA A 726 -40.70 -52.43 23.44
C ALA A 726 -40.43 -53.01 22.03
N ALA A 727 -39.16 -53.03 21.62
CA ALA A 727 -38.73 -53.60 20.33
C ALA A 727 -38.75 -55.14 20.28
N GLY A 728 -39.24 -55.80 21.33
CA GLY A 728 -39.22 -57.25 21.54
C GLY A 728 -39.66 -57.62 22.96
N ALA A 729 -39.61 -58.90 23.32
CA ALA A 729 -39.72 -59.29 24.72
C ALA A 729 -38.43 -58.87 25.47
N MET A 730 -38.56 -58.04 26.50
CA MET A 730 -37.42 -57.48 27.24
C MET A 730 -37.41 -58.02 28.66
N THR A 731 -36.28 -58.54 29.14
CA THR A 731 -36.16 -59.06 30.52
C THR A 731 -35.21 -58.19 31.34
N PHE A 732 -35.74 -57.54 32.37
CA PHE A 732 -35.04 -56.63 33.28
C PHE A 732 -34.62 -57.37 34.54
N ASN A 733 -33.39 -57.15 35.00
CA ASN A 733 -32.95 -57.60 36.32
C ASN A 733 -33.38 -56.57 37.36
N VAL A 734 -34.02 -57.02 38.44
CA VAL A 734 -34.55 -56.15 39.49
C VAL A 734 -33.98 -56.56 40.84
N THR A 735 -33.47 -55.58 41.59
CA THR A 735 -32.93 -55.76 42.93
C THR A 735 -33.71 -54.89 43.92
N VAL A 736 -34.21 -55.49 44.99
CA VAL A 736 -34.81 -54.81 46.12
C VAL A 736 -33.76 -54.71 47.22
N GLU A 737 -33.51 -53.52 47.73
CA GLU A 737 -32.58 -53.27 48.82
C GLU A 737 -33.31 -52.71 50.03
N ARG A 738 -32.89 -53.14 51.22
CA ARG A 738 -33.34 -52.62 52.52
C ARG A 738 -32.26 -51.77 53.15
N TYR A 739 -32.65 -50.62 53.67
CA TYR A 739 -31.76 -49.76 54.43
C TYR A 739 -31.56 -50.33 55.84
N MET A 740 -30.30 -50.49 56.23
CA MET A 740 -29.90 -50.97 57.55
C MET A 740 -29.45 -49.78 58.40
N GLU A 741 -30.31 -49.29 59.29
CA GLU A 741 -30.02 -48.10 60.11
C GLU A 741 -28.72 -48.25 60.94
N ALA A 742 -28.47 -49.45 61.49
CA ALA A 742 -27.30 -49.71 62.33
C ALA A 742 -25.96 -49.59 61.59
N THR A 743 -25.94 -49.84 60.27
CA THR A 743 -24.71 -49.79 59.46
C THR A 743 -24.72 -48.67 58.44
N ASN A 744 -25.83 -47.93 58.31
CA ASN A 744 -26.05 -46.87 57.32
C ASN A 744 -25.76 -47.32 55.86
N ILE A 745 -26.10 -48.58 55.54
CA ILE A 745 -25.84 -49.20 54.23
C ILE A 745 -27.13 -49.87 53.72
N TRP A 746 -27.34 -49.84 52.41
CA TRP A 746 -28.39 -50.62 51.73
C TRP A 746 -27.91 -52.06 51.51
N GLN A 747 -28.67 -53.04 52.00
CA GLN A 747 -28.40 -54.45 51.76
C GLN A 747 -29.47 -55.05 50.85
N THR A 748 -29.06 -55.92 49.93
CA THR A 748 -29.98 -56.67 49.07
C THR A 748 -30.94 -57.51 49.91
N ALA A 749 -32.23 -57.23 49.78
CA ALA A 749 -33.31 -57.97 50.43
C ALA A 749 -33.89 -59.04 49.49
N ALA A 750 -33.96 -58.77 48.19
CA ALA A 750 -34.43 -59.71 47.18
C ALA A 750 -33.89 -59.36 45.78
N THR A 751 -33.83 -60.34 44.89
CA THR A 751 -33.51 -60.16 43.46
C THR A 751 -34.48 -60.97 42.61
N GLY A 752 -34.84 -60.46 41.43
CA GLY A 752 -35.69 -61.16 40.48
C GLY A 752 -35.60 -60.58 39.07
N THR A 753 -36.43 -61.09 38.17
CA THR A 753 -36.48 -60.61 36.78
C THR A 753 -37.90 -60.26 36.36
N VAL A 754 -38.06 -59.16 35.63
CA VAL A 754 -39.34 -58.75 35.04
C VAL A 754 -39.24 -58.87 33.53
N THR A 755 -40.13 -59.66 32.91
CA THR A 755 -40.22 -59.74 31.45
C THR A 755 -41.40 -58.91 30.96
N VAL A 756 -41.12 -57.93 30.11
CA VAL A 756 -42.13 -57.19 29.35
C VAL A 756 -42.35 -57.93 28.04
N ALA A 757 -43.60 -58.33 27.79
CA ALA A 757 -43.99 -59.03 26.57
C ALA A 757 -43.94 -58.09 25.34
N THR A 758 -43.81 -58.70 24.17
CA THR A 758 -43.80 -58.01 22.87
C THR A 758 -45.10 -57.22 22.66
N GLY A 759 -45.00 -55.94 22.29
CA GLY A 759 -46.16 -55.10 21.97
C GLY A 759 -46.61 -54.12 23.06
N ASN A 760 -45.91 -54.03 24.20
CA ASN A 760 -46.19 -53.00 25.20
C ASN A 760 -45.72 -51.61 24.75
N SER A 761 -46.62 -50.63 24.86
CA SER A 761 -46.39 -49.21 24.53
C SER A 761 -45.79 -48.42 25.71
N ALA A 762 -45.26 -47.23 25.42
CA ALA A 762 -44.77 -46.29 26.44
C ALA A 762 -45.82 -46.06 27.56
N GLY A 763 -45.37 -46.11 28.82
CA GLY A 763 -46.24 -45.93 30.00
C GLY A 763 -46.87 -47.20 30.57
N GLN A 764 -46.70 -48.38 29.95
CA GLN A 764 -47.16 -49.65 30.53
C GLN A 764 -46.14 -50.21 31.55
N SER A 765 -46.64 -50.73 32.68
CA SER A 765 -45.82 -51.32 33.74
C SER A 765 -45.87 -52.85 33.73
N ALA A 766 -44.73 -53.50 33.92
CA ALA A 766 -44.66 -54.94 34.21
C ALA A 766 -44.21 -55.16 35.66
N ALA A 767 -44.85 -56.11 36.35
CA ALA A 767 -44.65 -56.35 37.78
C ALA A 767 -43.86 -57.63 38.05
N LEU A 768 -42.98 -57.55 39.06
CA LEU A 768 -42.33 -58.66 39.74
C LEU A 768 -43.15 -59.02 40.97
N ILE A 769 -43.39 -60.31 41.18
CA ILE A 769 -43.76 -60.85 42.50
C ILE A 769 -42.47 -61.39 43.10
N ALA A 770 -41.88 -60.66 44.06
CA ALA A 770 -40.72 -61.14 44.79
C ALA A 770 -41.21 -61.84 46.07
N ASN A 771 -41.03 -63.16 46.16
CA ASN A 771 -41.41 -63.92 47.36
C ASN A 771 -40.50 -63.52 48.54
N GLY A 772 -41.06 -62.82 49.53
CA GLY A 772 -40.38 -62.43 50.75
C GLY A 772 -41.25 -61.51 51.63
N SER A 773 -41.12 -61.62 52.95
CA SER A 773 -41.88 -60.79 53.89
C SER A 773 -41.15 -59.48 54.20
N LEU A 774 -41.85 -58.36 54.04
CA LEU A 774 -41.38 -57.04 54.45
C LEU A 774 -41.36 -56.89 55.98
N MET A 775 -40.33 -56.26 56.53
CA MET A 775 -40.32 -55.81 57.93
C MET A 775 -41.01 -54.45 58.05
N ASP A 776 -42.04 -54.38 58.89
CA ASP A 776 -42.84 -53.17 59.17
C ASP A 776 -41.95 -52.02 59.67
N GLY A 777 -42.10 -50.83 59.07
CA GLY A 777 -41.34 -49.63 59.42
C GLY A 777 -39.93 -49.53 58.83
N ALA A 778 -39.44 -50.54 58.10
CA ALA A 778 -38.13 -50.48 57.43
C ALA A 778 -38.20 -49.81 56.05
N LEU A 779 -37.11 -49.16 55.64
CA LEU A 779 -36.99 -48.45 54.37
C LEU A 779 -36.41 -49.34 53.27
N TYR A 780 -37.02 -49.33 52.08
CA TYR A 780 -36.68 -50.15 50.91
C TYR A 780 -36.55 -49.28 49.65
N ARG A 781 -35.81 -49.77 48.66
CA ARG A 781 -35.77 -49.21 47.29
C ARG A 781 -35.60 -50.32 46.26
N VAL A 782 -35.94 -50.04 45.00
CA VAL A 782 -35.80 -50.98 43.88
C VAL A 782 -34.96 -50.40 42.76
N THR A 783 -33.99 -51.18 42.30
CA THR A 783 -33.20 -50.88 41.11
C THR A 783 -33.51 -51.89 40.02
N ALA A 784 -33.88 -51.41 38.82
CA ALA A 784 -34.01 -52.23 37.62
C ALA A 784 -32.85 -51.94 36.65
N THR A 785 -32.31 -52.99 36.03
CA THR A 785 -31.15 -52.92 35.12
C THR A 785 -31.42 -53.69 33.84
N TYR A 786 -31.07 -53.08 32.70
CA TYR A 786 -31.16 -53.69 31.38
C TYR A 786 -30.11 -53.12 30.43
N ASN A 787 -29.39 -54.00 29.72
CA ASN A 787 -28.33 -53.64 28.76
C ASN A 787 -27.38 -52.52 29.24
N GLY A 788 -26.95 -52.60 30.50
CA GLY A 788 -26.00 -51.65 31.10
C GLY A 788 -26.61 -50.36 31.66
N GLY A 789 -27.89 -50.07 31.40
CA GLY A 789 -28.62 -48.95 32.03
C GLY A 789 -29.36 -49.38 33.29
N SER A 790 -29.42 -48.50 34.31
CA SER A 790 -30.14 -48.77 35.57
C SER A 790 -31.01 -47.60 36.01
N VAL A 791 -32.19 -47.88 36.56
CA VAL A 791 -33.08 -46.90 37.21
C VAL A 791 -33.42 -47.37 38.62
N THR A 792 -33.32 -46.49 39.61
CA THR A 792 -33.63 -46.78 41.01
C THR A 792 -34.85 -45.97 41.47
N SER A 793 -35.75 -46.60 42.22
CA SER A 793 -36.96 -45.97 42.73
C SER A 793 -36.64 -44.98 43.85
N GLY A 794 -37.61 -44.12 44.18
CA GLY A 794 -37.63 -43.47 45.48
C GLY A 794 -37.69 -44.49 46.63
N ASN A 795 -37.36 -44.03 47.83
CA ASN A 795 -37.41 -44.87 49.03
C ASN A 795 -38.88 -45.12 49.45
N PHE A 796 -39.18 -46.34 49.85
CA PHE A 796 -40.48 -46.81 50.31
C PHE A 796 -40.36 -47.36 51.73
N THR A 797 -41.19 -46.91 52.65
CA THR A 797 -41.27 -47.50 54.00
C THR A 797 -42.33 -48.58 54.00
N ALA A 798 -41.95 -49.80 54.38
CA ALA A 798 -42.85 -50.95 54.44
C ALA A 798 -43.88 -50.85 55.55
#